data_AF-A0A5C6AQ57-F1
#
_entry.id   AF-A0A5C6AQ57-F1
#
_cell.length_a   1.000
_cell.length_b   1.000
_cell.length_c   1.000
_cell.angle_alpha   90.00
_cell.angle_beta   90.00
_cell.angle_gamma   90.00
#
_symmetry.space_group_name_H-M   'P 1'
#
loop_
_entity.id
_entity.type
_entity.pdbx_description
1 polymer ?
#
loop_
_entity_poly.entity_id
_entity_poly.type
_entity_poly.pdbx_seq_one_letter_code
_entity_poly.pdbx_strand_id
1 'polypeptide(L)'
;MNGIRLTAGSPRERSSSTKGFLAATAMVLGCLSCSIAPGDEPAKEPVNRLPKKQHRTSDAPFLTPQQAMAAMSIPDGFDVSLFASEPDIAEPIAFCFDDRGRIWVVENFNYRTRREHTDDPVSRIQILTDTNGDGRFDEKKTFADDLTFSSGIALGFGGVFVGSPPNLSFIPDADGDDRPDGPPQVLLDGWGINDRHETLNSFNWGPDGWLYGCHGVFTQSRVGHPGDGDEDRQFIDGGIWRYHPTRKTFEVFARGLSNPWGFDFDDHGQGFATCCVIPHLFHVVQAGVYHKQSLPHVNPHIYDDIKTIRDHTHLSAHGGARIYLADAFPQQYRNRLFMCNIHEHAVLTDILNPKGSSFIGSHGDDFLPTNDLAWVGFSIEIGPEGGVYILDWHDTDICGNTINFPNSGRIYRVMPSGAKPIDRPNLRSLSDQQLVDLQWNSNDWYVRQARVLLQSRAAVGKLDLETVRGQLTRMMDQATSTPRRLRALWALHAIGCADDAMLIKLLEHDEPHMRAWAIQLLGDRSSIHAFGPRQTAVEQVFSQEVLTKFASLAVNDPSPIVRLYLASVISRMDFRDRWPILAGLISHAEDADDANLPRMYWFALEPMVSDHAEQALSLVINGKLSKLQEFVARRMVSGDTPVAAKDSPRKQSQAEQNRLIGAVAPDFTVHAVGEGGVVRHTSFRNAAAIQTHPLDAKTPSRLTSQVQIPAEGKTTLKVGVSHHPHGDWQLRVLAGDKVLTERIVSSKTVGPNEWLDVSVDLTPLAGQTISLTLENRANDWHNEWAYWREVRVVTE
;
A
#
# COMPACT_ATOMS: atom_id res chain seq x y z
N MET A 1 48.80 -19.63 -17.92
CA MET A 1 49.30 -18.81 -19.05
C MET A 1 48.47 -19.13 -20.28
N ASN A 2 47.97 -18.09 -20.93
CA ASN A 2 47.15 -18.10 -22.15
C ASN A 2 47.78 -18.93 -23.28
N GLY A 3 46.99 -19.75 -23.98
CA GLY A 3 46.65 -19.50 -25.39
C GLY A 3 47.52 -20.35 -26.35
N ILE A 4 47.18 -20.70 -27.60
CA ILE A 4 46.18 -20.27 -28.60
C ILE A 4 46.42 -21.13 -29.88
N ARG A 5 45.37 -21.33 -30.72
CA ARG A 5 45.32 -21.68 -32.19
C ARG A 5 45.69 -23.12 -32.65
N LEU A 6 44.77 -23.88 -33.27
CA LEU A 6 44.13 -23.81 -34.62
C LEU A 6 45.02 -24.32 -35.77
N THR A 7 44.60 -25.41 -36.42
CA THR A 7 44.41 -25.55 -37.90
C THR A 7 43.63 -26.82 -38.24
N ALA A 8 42.84 -26.72 -39.32
CA ALA A 8 41.80 -27.65 -39.76
C ALA A 8 42.25 -28.56 -40.91
N GLY A 9 41.54 -29.69 -41.09
CA GLY A 9 41.51 -30.50 -42.31
C GLY A 9 40.12 -31.14 -42.50
N SER A 10 39.40 -30.68 -43.52
CA SER A 10 38.12 -31.20 -44.06
C SER A 10 38.32 -32.49 -44.90
N PRO A 11 37.34 -33.11 -45.62
CA PRO A 11 35.93 -32.72 -45.85
C PRO A 11 34.85 -33.87 -45.99
N ARG A 12 33.56 -33.42 -46.14
CA ARG A 12 32.40 -33.99 -46.91
C ARG A 12 31.72 -35.27 -46.36
N GLU A 13 30.39 -35.45 -46.36
CA GLU A 13 29.24 -34.93 -47.15
C GLU A 13 27.91 -35.18 -46.35
N ARG A 14 27.08 -34.15 -46.05
CA ARG A 14 25.69 -33.87 -46.55
C ARG A 14 24.97 -35.04 -47.26
N SER A 15 23.67 -35.35 -47.12
CA SER A 15 22.47 -34.56 -46.77
C SER A 15 21.23 -35.47 -46.58
N SER A 16 20.28 -35.06 -45.70
CA SER A 16 18.81 -34.89 -45.89
C SER A 16 17.97 -36.02 -46.56
N SER A 17 16.68 -36.31 -46.30
CA SER A 17 15.55 -35.62 -45.69
C SER A 17 14.33 -36.60 -45.71
N THR A 18 13.44 -36.58 -44.71
CA THR A 18 11.97 -36.34 -44.79
C THR A 18 11.00 -37.54 -44.78
N LYS A 19 10.17 -37.56 -43.71
CA LYS A 19 8.75 -37.97 -43.52
C LYS A 19 8.14 -39.25 -44.17
N GLY A 20 7.44 -40.03 -43.32
CA GLY A 20 5.97 -40.13 -43.43
C GLY A 20 5.29 -41.52 -43.47
N PHE A 21 4.45 -41.76 -42.45
CA PHE A 21 3.12 -42.44 -42.45
C PHE A 21 2.95 -43.99 -42.44
N LEU A 22 2.30 -44.47 -41.34
CA LEU A 22 1.13 -45.38 -41.17
C LEU A 22 1.03 -46.71 -41.99
N ALA A 23 0.47 -47.84 -41.54
CA ALA A 23 -0.33 -48.23 -40.37
C ALA A 23 -0.51 -49.77 -40.33
N ALA A 24 -0.75 -50.31 -39.11
CA ALA A 24 -1.65 -51.41 -38.68
C ALA A 24 -1.55 -52.83 -39.34
N THR A 25 -1.85 -53.99 -38.71
CA THR A 25 -2.82 -54.32 -37.65
C THR A 25 -2.59 -55.76 -37.09
N ALA A 26 -2.74 -55.91 -35.76
CA ALA A 26 -3.33 -56.99 -34.93
C ALA A 26 -3.05 -58.51 -35.05
N MET A 27 -2.78 -59.16 -33.90
CA MET A 27 -3.65 -60.12 -33.16
C MET A 27 -2.88 -60.70 -31.93
N VAL A 28 -3.30 -60.54 -30.66
CA VAL A 28 -4.37 -61.18 -29.84
C VAL A 28 -3.82 -62.24 -28.83
N LEU A 29 -4.02 -61.91 -27.53
CA LEU A 29 -4.27 -62.70 -26.30
C LEU A 29 -3.37 -63.86 -25.83
N GLY A 30 -3.05 -63.86 -24.52
CA GLY A 30 -2.65 -65.07 -23.77
C GLY A 30 -2.17 -64.88 -22.31
N CYS A 31 -3.09 -64.55 -21.39
CA CYS A 31 -3.20 -64.91 -19.95
C CYS A 31 -2.00 -64.98 -18.95
N LEU A 32 -2.16 -64.15 -17.89
CA LEU A 32 -2.09 -64.42 -16.43
C LEU A 32 -0.84 -65.02 -15.76
N SER A 33 -0.19 -64.21 -14.91
CA SER A 33 -0.06 -64.50 -13.48
C SER A 33 0.17 -63.22 -12.67
N CYS A 34 -0.72 -62.96 -11.71
CA CYS A 34 -0.72 -61.83 -10.77
C CYS A 34 0.49 -61.84 -9.81
N SER A 35 1.11 -60.67 -9.64
CA SER A 35 1.76 -60.27 -8.40
C SER A 35 1.12 -58.95 -7.98
N ILE A 36 0.44 -58.97 -6.84
CA ILE A 36 -0.23 -57.80 -6.25
C ILE A 36 0.86 -56.88 -5.68
N ALA A 37 1.02 -55.70 -6.28
CA ALA A 37 1.73 -54.58 -5.68
C ALA A 37 0.82 -53.89 -4.64
N PRO A 38 1.37 -53.31 -3.56
CA PRO A 38 0.59 -52.60 -2.57
C PRO A 38 -0.16 -51.45 -3.24
N GLY A 39 -1.46 -51.36 -2.95
CA GLY A 39 -2.37 -50.42 -3.57
C GLY A 39 -1.94 -48.98 -3.34
N ASP A 40 -2.10 -48.17 -4.39
CA ASP A 40 -2.13 -46.73 -4.31
C ASP A 40 -3.11 -46.31 -3.20
N GLU A 41 -2.60 -45.64 -2.16
CA GLU A 41 -3.47 -44.84 -1.31
C GLU A 41 -4.24 -43.87 -2.21
N PRO A 42 -5.56 -43.72 -2.06
CA PRO A 42 -6.28 -42.68 -2.77
C PRO A 42 -5.64 -41.35 -2.40
N ALA A 43 -5.19 -40.59 -3.41
CA ALA A 43 -4.71 -39.23 -3.23
C ALA A 43 -5.71 -38.49 -2.33
N LYS A 44 -5.27 -38.03 -1.16
CA LYS A 44 -6.09 -37.21 -0.27
C LYS A 44 -6.70 -36.11 -1.12
N GLU A 45 -8.04 -35.99 -1.13
CA GLU A 45 -8.67 -34.80 -1.70
C GLU A 45 -7.99 -33.57 -1.09
N PRO A 46 -7.72 -32.52 -1.87
CA PRO A 46 -7.13 -31.30 -1.32
C PRO A 46 -8.05 -30.82 -0.18
N VAL A 47 -7.50 -30.80 1.03
CA VAL A 47 -8.18 -30.38 2.28
C VAL A 47 -8.59 -28.90 2.18
N ASN A 48 -8.04 -28.18 1.20
CA ASN A 48 -8.21 -26.76 1.02
C ASN A 48 -9.50 -26.42 0.26
N ARG A 49 -10.54 -25.99 0.98
CA ARG A 49 -11.71 -25.32 0.41
C ARG A 49 -11.75 -23.88 0.92
N LEU A 50 -10.87 -23.02 0.40
CA LEU A 50 -11.01 -21.59 0.63
C LEU A 50 -12.43 -21.13 0.23
N PRO A 51 -13.07 -20.26 1.04
CA PRO A 51 -14.33 -19.67 0.67
C PRO A 51 -14.19 -18.94 -0.66
N LYS A 52 -15.07 -19.26 -1.63
CA LYS A 52 -15.11 -18.55 -2.92
C LYS A 52 -15.84 -17.21 -2.86
N LYS A 53 -16.37 -16.84 -1.69
CA LYS A 53 -17.20 -15.65 -1.48
C LYS A 53 -16.89 -15.03 -0.14
N GLN A 54 -16.92 -13.69 -0.11
CA GLN A 54 -16.82 -12.91 1.11
C GLN A 54 -18.05 -13.13 2.00
N HIS A 55 -17.81 -13.47 3.26
CA HIS A 55 -18.84 -13.58 4.28
C HIS A 55 -18.74 -12.39 5.24
N ARG A 56 -19.81 -11.60 5.33
CA ARG A 56 -19.90 -10.51 6.31
C ARG A 56 -20.10 -11.03 7.73
N THR A 57 -20.93 -12.07 7.82
CA THR A 57 -21.28 -12.82 9.04
C THR A 57 -21.39 -14.29 8.69
N SER A 58 -21.20 -15.16 9.67
CA SER A 58 -21.45 -16.61 9.57
C SER A 58 -22.31 -17.11 10.73
N ASP A 59 -23.01 -18.22 10.53
CA ASP A 59 -23.68 -19.00 11.58
C ASP A 59 -22.81 -20.18 12.03
N ALA A 60 -21.49 -20.05 11.84
CA ALA A 60 -20.54 -21.10 12.18
C ALA A 60 -20.60 -21.42 13.68
N PRO A 61 -20.54 -22.71 14.06
CA PRO A 61 -20.47 -23.07 15.47
C PRO A 61 -19.16 -22.54 16.06
N PHE A 62 -19.22 -22.07 17.30
CA PHE A 62 -18.01 -21.76 18.06
C PHE A 62 -17.17 -23.02 18.24
N LEU A 63 -15.97 -23.05 17.66
CA LEU A 63 -15.02 -24.14 17.86
C LEU A 63 -14.19 -23.83 19.11
N THR A 64 -13.96 -24.81 19.99
CA THR A 64 -12.96 -24.63 21.06
C THR A 64 -11.56 -24.46 20.47
N PRO A 65 -10.57 -23.94 21.21
CA PRO A 65 -9.21 -23.79 20.70
C PRO A 65 -8.64 -25.07 20.07
N GLN A 66 -8.83 -26.22 20.72
CA GLN A 66 -8.36 -27.51 20.20
C GLN A 66 -9.14 -27.97 18.96
N GLN A 67 -10.45 -27.68 18.89
CA GLN A 67 -11.25 -28.00 17.71
C GLN A 67 -10.86 -27.14 16.50
N ALA A 68 -10.65 -25.85 16.69
CA ALA A 68 -10.20 -24.94 15.65
C ALA A 68 -8.82 -25.33 15.12
N MET A 69 -7.86 -25.59 16.03
CA MET A 69 -6.52 -26.08 15.64
C MET A 69 -6.59 -27.40 14.86
N ALA A 70 -7.47 -28.34 15.27
CA ALA A 70 -7.65 -29.61 14.57
C ALA A 70 -8.35 -29.48 13.20
N ALA A 71 -9.09 -28.39 12.97
CA ALA A 71 -9.74 -28.12 11.69
C ALA A 71 -8.76 -27.56 10.63
N MET A 72 -7.64 -26.98 11.07
CA MET A 72 -6.66 -26.34 10.18
C MET A 72 -6.05 -27.34 9.19
N SER A 73 -5.90 -26.90 7.94
CA SER A 73 -5.13 -27.61 6.92
C SER A 73 -3.65 -27.28 7.09
N ILE A 74 -3.00 -27.98 8.00
CA ILE A 74 -1.57 -27.81 8.30
C ILE A 74 -0.74 -28.30 7.11
N PRO A 75 0.20 -27.49 6.57
CA PRO A 75 1.10 -27.92 5.51
C PRO A 75 1.98 -29.10 5.90
N ASP A 76 2.30 -29.95 4.92
CA ASP A 76 3.24 -31.05 5.13
C ASP A 76 4.59 -30.55 5.67
N GLY A 77 5.08 -31.22 6.72
CA GLY A 77 6.34 -30.87 7.38
C GLY A 77 6.25 -29.72 8.38
N PHE A 78 5.04 -29.27 8.72
CA PHE A 78 4.80 -28.29 9.78
C PHE A 78 3.86 -28.85 10.85
N ASP A 79 4.02 -28.34 12.07
CA ASP A 79 3.12 -28.54 13.21
C ASP A 79 2.55 -27.18 13.63
N VAL A 80 1.30 -27.18 14.09
CA VAL A 80 0.64 -26.02 14.71
C VAL A 80 0.36 -26.31 16.18
N SER A 81 0.70 -25.36 17.05
CA SER A 81 0.36 -25.41 18.48
C SER A 81 -0.38 -24.15 18.92
N LEU A 82 -1.18 -24.27 19.98
CA LEU A 82 -1.77 -23.12 20.68
C LEU A 82 -0.72 -22.58 21.65
N PHE A 83 -0.14 -21.41 21.33
CA PHE A 83 0.73 -20.73 22.28
C PHE A 83 -0.08 -20.20 23.45
N ALA A 84 -1.17 -19.47 23.15
CA ALA A 84 -2.13 -18.95 24.11
C ALA A 84 -3.57 -19.05 23.55
N SER A 85 -4.57 -19.16 24.42
CA SER A 85 -5.98 -19.19 24.03
C SER A 85 -6.88 -18.67 25.15
N GLU A 86 -8.17 -18.49 24.88
CA GLU A 86 -9.15 -18.28 25.93
C GLU A 86 -9.13 -19.44 26.96
N PRO A 87 -9.40 -19.15 28.25
CA PRO A 87 -9.76 -17.85 28.83
C PRO A 87 -8.55 -16.96 29.19
N ASP A 88 -7.32 -17.36 28.87
CA ASP A 88 -6.12 -16.65 29.30
C ASP A 88 -5.87 -15.35 28.55
N ILE A 89 -6.44 -15.19 27.35
CA ILE A 89 -6.44 -13.96 26.57
C ILE A 89 -7.83 -13.71 25.96
N ALA A 90 -8.21 -12.44 25.79
CA ALA A 90 -9.46 -12.02 25.16
C ALA A 90 -9.33 -10.68 24.41
N GLU A 91 -10.18 -10.48 23.39
CA GLU A 91 -10.14 -9.35 22.45
C GLU A 91 -8.72 -8.89 22.05
N PRO A 92 -7.81 -9.81 21.66
CA PRO A 92 -6.45 -9.41 21.37
C PRO A 92 -6.40 -8.66 20.03
N ILE A 93 -5.70 -7.52 19.98
CA ILE A 93 -5.64 -6.70 18.76
C ILE A 93 -4.23 -6.48 18.21
N ALA A 94 -3.22 -6.54 19.08
CA ALA A 94 -1.82 -6.40 18.71
C ALA A 94 -0.96 -7.20 19.69
N PHE A 95 0.16 -7.74 19.20
CA PHE A 95 1.15 -8.39 20.04
C PHE A 95 2.54 -8.21 19.45
N CYS A 96 3.57 -8.34 20.28
CA CYS A 96 4.97 -8.35 19.84
C CYS A 96 5.82 -9.21 20.79
N PHE A 97 7.05 -9.53 20.37
CA PHE A 97 8.05 -10.16 21.23
C PHE A 97 8.94 -9.12 21.91
N ASP A 98 9.29 -9.39 23.17
CA ASP A 98 10.35 -8.64 23.88
C ASP A 98 11.73 -9.24 23.67
N ASP A 99 12.78 -8.62 24.21
CA ASP A 99 14.17 -9.08 24.08
C ASP A 99 14.49 -10.35 24.89
N ARG A 100 13.50 -10.94 25.58
CA ARG A 100 13.57 -12.21 26.30
C ARG A 100 12.76 -13.32 25.61
N GLY A 101 12.16 -13.02 24.46
CA GLY A 101 11.35 -13.98 23.71
C GLY A 101 9.96 -14.23 24.30
N ARG A 102 9.46 -13.35 25.17
CA ARG A 102 8.10 -13.39 25.71
C ARG A 102 7.14 -12.65 24.80
N ILE A 103 5.88 -13.06 24.78
CA ILE A 103 4.83 -12.35 24.03
C ILE A 103 4.19 -11.30 24.93
N TRP A 104 4.09 -10.07 24.42
CA TRP A 104 3.32 -8.99 25.00
C TRP A 104 2.10 -8.74 24.13
N VAL A 105 0.89 -8.83 24.71
CA VAL A 105 -0.37 -8.74 23.98
C VAL A 105 -1.25 -7.62 24.54
N VAL A 106 -1.84 -6.85 23.63
CA VAL A 106 -2.86 -5.83 23.93
C VAL A 106 -4.24 -6.47 23.84
N GLU A 107 -4.95 -6.51 24.97
CA GLU A 107 -6.36 -6.90 25.07
C GLU A 107 -7.23 -5.64 25.04
N ASN A 108 -8.02 -5.44 23.99
CA ASN A 108 -8.70 -4.19 23.72
C ASN A 108 -10.18 -4.20 24.15
N PHE A 109 -10.44 -4.42 25.45
CA PHE A 109 -11.79 -4.50 26.04
C PHE A 109 -12.67 -3.24 25.86
N ASN A 110 -12.10 -2.15 25.33
CA ASN A 110 -12.83 -0.98 24.90
C ASN A 110 -13.61 -1.17 23.60
N TYR A 111 -13.26 -2.18 22.83
CA TYR A 111 -13.88 -2.48 21.57
C TYR A 111 -15.19 -3.24 21.81
N ARG A 112 -16.22 -2.61 22.42
CA ARG A 112 -17.49 -3.28 22.78
C ARG A 112 -18.51 -3.38 21.65
N THR A 113 -18.41 -2.49 20.66
CA THR A 113 -19.23 -2.48 19.45
C THR A 113 -18.35 -2.04 18.29
N ARG A 114 -18.81 -2.14 17.04
CA ARG A 114 -18.04 -1.56 15.91
C ARG A 114 -18.36 -0.09 15.60
N ARG A 115 -19.17 0.60 16.42
CA ARG A 115 -19.69 1.95 16.09
C ARG A 115 -19.18 3.11 16.93
N GLU A 116 -18.93 2.93 18.23
CA GLU A 116 -18.74 4.07 19.15
C GLU A 116 -17.62 3.84 20.18
N HIS A 117 -16.62 4.72 20.19
CA HIS A 117 -15.56 4.77 21.20
C HIS A 117 -16.11 4.96 22.62
N THR A 118 -15.51 4.23 23.57
CA THR A 118 -15.72 4.41 25.01
C THR A 118 -14.42 4.86 25.63
N ASP A 119 -14.49 5.75 26.61
CA ASP A 119 -13.30 6.23 27.33
C ASP A 119 -12.97 5.37 28.57
N ASP A 120 -13.64 4.23 28.73
CA ASP A 120 -13.43 3.33 29.87
C ASP A 120 -11.96 2.83 29.90
N PRO A 121 -11.22 2.95 31.01
CA PRO A 121 -9.84 2.44 31.09
C PRO A 121 -9.85 0.94 31.41
N VAL A 122 -10.17 0.10 30.42
CA VAL A 122 -10.36 -1.36 30.63
C VAL A 122 -9.45 -2.24 29.78
N SER A 123 -8.73 -1.64 28.82
CA SER A 123 -7.78 -2.37 27.97
C SER A 123 -6.51 -2.68 28.73
N ARG A 124 -5.85 -3.78 28.36
CA ARG A 124 -4.73 -4.35 29.14
C ARG A 124 -3.54 -4.71 28.27
N ILE A 125 -2.38 -4.78 28.91
CA ILE A 125 -1.17 -5.39 28.36
C ILE A 125 -0.81 -6.59 29.23
N GLN A 126 -0.80 -7.77 28.62
CA GLN A 126 -0.39 -9.02 29.26
C GLN A 126 0.96 -9.47 28.73
N ILE A 127 1.76 -10.08 29.61
CA ILE A 127 3.04 -10.72 29.32
C ILE A 127 2.84 -12.23 29.45
N LEU A 128 3.13 -12.96 28.39
CA LEU A 128 3.01 -14.41 28.29
C LEU A 128 4.41 -15.01 28.10
N THR A 129 4.83 -15.81 29.07
CA THR A 129 6.13 -16.48 29.07
C THR A 129 5.94 -17.97 28.88
N ASP A 130 6.68 -18.56 27.94
CA ASP A 130 6.92 -19.99 27.86
C ASP A 130 8.28 -20.27 28.50
N THR A 131 8.29 -20.74 29.74
CA THR A 131 9.52 -20.95 30.52
C THR A 131 10.30 -22.20 30.12
N ASN A 132 9.70 -23.12 29.35
CA ASN A 132 10.28 -24.42 29.04
C ASN A 132 10.58 -24.63 27.53
N GLY A 133 10.12 -23.71 26.68
CA GLY A 133 10.40 -23.67 25.24
C GLY A 133 9.54 -24.60 24.39
N ASP A 134 8.48 -25.22 24.94
CA ASP A 134 7.60 -26.14 24.22
C ASP A 134 6.66 -25.44 23.21
N GLY A 135 6.60 -24.11 23.25
CA GLY A 135 5.73 -23.29 22.40
C GLY A 135 4.35 -23.05 22.97
N ARG A 136 4.16 -23.23 24.28
CA ARG A 136 2.97 -22.86 25.03
C ARG A 136 3.37 -22.01 26.23
N PHE A 137 2.67 -20.91 26.48
CA PHE A 137 2.95 -20.12 27.68
C PHE A 137 2.57 -20.93 28.95
N ASP A 138 3.35 -20.74 30.01
CA ASP A 138 3.10 -21.33 31.33
C ASP A 138 3.17 -20.31 32.49
N GLU A 139 3.59 -19.07 32.20
CA GLU A 139 3.50 -17.93 33.13
C GLU A 139 2.83 -16.72 32.45
N LYS A 140 1.92 -16.06 33.17
CA LYS A 140 1.21 -14.84 32.75
C LYS A 140 1.39 -13.74 33.80
N LYS A 141 1.69 -12.52 33.34
CA LYS A 141 1.68 -11.29 34.16
C LYS A 141 0.88 -10.19 33.48
N THR A 142 0.26 -9.33 34.26
CA THR A 142 -0.36 -8.10 33.76
C THR A 142 0.61 -6.94 33.96
N PHE A 143 0.94 -6.24 32.87
CA PHE A 143 1.82 -5.08 32.88
C PHE A 143 1.01 -3.80 33.15
N ALA A 144 -0.08 -3.60 32.42
CA ALA A 144 -1.00 -2.48 32.59
C ALA A 144 -2.45 -2.96 32.36
N ASP A 145 -3.42 -2.39 33.09
CA ASP A 145 -4.84 -2.77 33.00
C ASP A 145 -5.83 -1.60 33.06
N ASP A 146 -5.33 -0.39 32.93
CA ASP A 146 -6.07 0.88 32.98
C ASP A 146 -5.94 1.68 31.67
N LEU A 147 -5.72 1.00 30.55
CA LEU A 147 -5.59 1.64 29.24
C LEU A 147 -6.97 1.85 28.60
N THR A 148 -7.08 2.92 27.81
CA THR A 148 -8.19 3.11 26.88
C THR A 148 -7.96 2.29 25.60
N PHE A 149 -8.75 2.54 24.54
CA PHE A 149 -8.60 1.87 23.25
C PHE A 149 -7.13 1.92 22.77
N SER A 150 -6.52 0.74 22.63
CA SER A 150 -5.13 0.59 22.18
C SER A 150 -5.06 -0.29 20.93
N SER A 151 -4.28 0.13 19.93
CA SER A 151 -4.25 -0.50 18.60
C SER A 151 -2.86 -0.89 18.09
N GLY A 152 -1.79 -0.63 18.86
CA GLY A 152 -0.43 -1.01 18.51
C GLY A 152 0.49 -1.08 19.72
N ILE A 153 1.49 -1.96 19.65
CA ILE A 153 2.47 -2.19 20.72
C ILE A 153 3.86 -2.50 20.14
N ALA A 154 4.90 -1.93 20.73
CA ALA A 154 6.29 -2.33 20.51
C ALA A 154 7.13 -2.13 21.78
N LEU A 155 8.08 -3.03 22.03
CA LEU A 155 9.00 -2.92 23.17
C LEU A 155 10.36 -2.40 22.74
N GLY A 156 10.98 -1.62 23.62
CA GLY A 156 12.31 -1.06 23.42
C GLY A 156 12.59 0.08 24.39
N PHE A 157 13.84 0.52 24.47
CA PHE A 157 14.22 1.69 25.29
C PHE A 157 13.82 1.61 26.78
N GLY A 158 13.70 0.40 27.33
CA GLY A 158 13.31 0.19 28.74
C GLY A 158 11.84 0.52 28.98
N GLY A 159 10.94 0.08 28.10
CA GLY A 159 9.50 0.27 28.26
C GLY A 159 8.70 -0.18 27.04
N VAL A 160 7.45 0.30 26.99
CA VAL A 160 6.45 -0.08 25.99
C VAL A 160 5.96 1.14 25.24
N PHE A 161 6.08 1.13 23.91
CA PHE A 161 5.40 2.06 23.02
C PHE A 161 4.00 1.54 22.73
N VAL A 162 2.98 2.36 23.02
CA VAL A 162 1.57 1.98 22.88
C VAL A 162 0.84 3.04 22.06
N GLY A 163 0.11 2.58 21.04
CA GLY A 163 -0.80 3.43 20.28
C GLY A 163 -2.17 3.42 20.94
N SER A 164 -2.55 4.52 21.59
CA SER A 164 -3.86 4.73 22.20
C SER A 164 -4.40 6.09 21.75
N PRO A 165 -5.06 6.16 20.59
CA PRO A 165 -5.60 7.42 20.06
C PRO A 165 -6.33 8.25 21.14
N PRO A 166 -6.07 9.56 21.23
CA PRO A 166 -5.35 10.39 20.26
C PRO A 166 -3.82 10.36 20.40
N ASN A 167 -3.25 9.46 21.20
CA ASN A 167 -1.85 9.48 21.61
C ASN A 167 -1.04 8.30 21.06
N LEU A 168 0.23 8.57 20.76
CA LEU A 168 1.30 7.59 20.86
C LEU A 168 2.00 7.84 22.19
N SER A 169 2.05 6.83 23.06
CA SER A 169 2.60 6.93 24.41
C SER A 169 3.74 5.94 24.67
N PHE A 170 4.58 6.27 25.64
CA PHE A 170 5.62 5.38 26.19
C PHE A 170 5.38 5.11 27.67
N ILE A 171 5.30 3.83 28.04
CA ILE A 171 5.17 3.39 29.43
C ILE A 171 6.53 2.87 29.89
N PRO A 172 7.23 3.54 30.82
CA PRO A 172 8.57 3.16 31.25
C PRO A 172 8.58 1.89 32.11
N ASP A 173 9.61 1.07 31.93
CA ASP A 173 10.00 -0.13 32.69
C ASP A 173 11.55 -0.22 32.65
N ALA A 174 12.19 0.81 33.20
CA ALA A 174 13.62 1.03 33.14
C ALA A 174 14.39 0.10 34.08
N ASP A 175 13.77 -0.38 35.16
CA ASP A 175 14.35 -1.37 36.05
C ASP A 175 14.11 -2.83 35.58
N GLY A 176 13.16 -3.02 34.65
CA GLY A 176 12.89 -4.30 34.01
C GLY A 176 12.18 -5.30 34.93
N ASP A 177 11.43 -4.82 35.93
CA ASP A 177 10.69 -5.65 36.88
C ASP A 177 9.33 -6.14 36.33
N ASP A 178 9.02 -5.79 35.07
CA ASP A 178 7.76 -6.04 34.38
C ASP A 178 6.58 -5.25 34.97
N ARG A 179 6.82 -4.05 35.50
CA ARG A 179 5.78 -3.11 35.95
C ARG A 179 6.06 -1.69 35.43
N PRO A 180 5.01 -0.88 35.22
CA PRO A 180 5.19 0.52 34.89
C PRO A 180 5.91 1.28 36.01
N ASP A 181 7.03 1.93 35.67
CA ASP A 181 7.76 2.84 36.57
C ASP A 181 6.97 4.13 36.85
N GLY A 182 5.97 4.43 36.03
CA GLY A 182 5.19 5.65 36.09
C GLY A 182 4.08 5.69 35.05
N PRO A 183 3.32 6.80 35.00
CA PRO A 183 2.22 6.96 34.06
C PRO A 183 2.72 6.99 32.61
N PRO A 184 1.86 6.63 31.63
CA PRO A 184 2.18 6.76 30.21
C PRO A 184 2.61 8.18 29.84
N GLN A 185 3.75 8.30 29.16
CA GLN A 185 4.29 9.55 28.64
C GLN A 185 3.79 9.76 27.21
N VAL A 186 3.03 10.82 26.94
CA VAL A 186 2.58 11.13 25.58
C VAL A 186 3.78 11.63 24.76
N LEU A 187 4.12 10.89 23.69
CA LEU A 187 5.21 11.23 22.78
C LEU A 187 4.71 12.07 21.61
N LEU A 188 3.54 11.70 21.07
CA LEU A 188 2.82 12.40 20.01
C LEU A 188 1.33 12.37 20.31
N ASP A 189 0.62 13.42 19.90
CA ASP A 189 -0.84 13.50 19.95
C ASP A 189 -1.43 13.93 18.59
N GLY A 190 -2.77 14.01 18.50
CA GLY A 190 -3.48 14.39 17.28
C GLY A 190 -3.80 13.24 16.33
N TRP A 191 -3.67 11.99 16.81
CA TRP A 191 -4.17 10.81 16.11
C TRP A 191 -5.70 10.78 16.12
N GLY A 192 -6.30 10.65 14.94
CA GLY A 192 -7.76 10.60 14.80
C GLY A 192 -8.35 9.28 15.30
N ILE A 193 -9.67 9.33 15.54
CA ILE A 193 -10.52 8.20 15.96
C ILE A 193 -11.82 8.15 15.14
N ASN A 194 -11.80 8.67 13.91
CA ASN A 194 -13.01 8.74 13.07
C ASN A 194 -13.52 7.33 12.71
N ASP A 195 -12.61 6.39 12.53
CA ASP A 195 -12.89 4.98 12.32
C ASP A 195 -12.04 4.13 13.28
N ARG A 196 -12.68 3.16 13.95
CA ARG A 196 -12.07 2.34 15.00
C ARG A 196 -11.05 1.32 14.46
N HIS A 197 -11.10 1.04 13.16
CA HIS A 197 -10.22 0.09 12.47
C HIS A 197 -9.04 0.77 11.78
N GLU A 198 -9.06 2.10 11.66
CA GLU A 198 -8.17 2.85 10.77
C GLU A 198 -7.27 3.81 11.57
N THR A 199 -6.87 3.42 12.77
CA THR A 199 -6.00 4.19 13.67
C THR A 199 -4.54 3.76 13.55
N LEU A 200 -3.62 4.40 14.29
CA LEU A 200 -2.22 3.99 14.33
C LEU A 200 -2.09 2.53 14.81
N ASN A 201 -1.47 1.66 14.02
CA ASN A 201 -1.39 0.24 14.32
C ASN A 201 -0.09 -0.40 13.77
N SER A 202 0.08 -1.71 13.96
CA SER A 202 1.15 -2.52 13.34
C SER A 202 2.57 -2.01 13.58
N PHE A 203 2.93 -1.78 14.85
CA PHE A 203 4.23 -1.20 15.19
C PHE A 203 5.37 -2.18 14.88
N ASN A 204 6.47 -1.67 14.31
CA ASN A 204 7.64 -2.47 13.96
C ASN A 204 8.92 -1.62 14.03
N TRP A 205 10.01 -2.17 14.53
CA TRP A 205 11.30 -1.50 14.51
C TRP A 205 11.93 -1.63 13.12
N GLY A 206 12.12 -0.50 12.45
CA GLY A 206 12.77 -0.46 11.15
C GLY A 206 14.28 -0.68 11.25
N PRO A 207 14.92 -1.04 10.14
CA PRO A 207 16.33 -1.33 10.14
C PRO A 207 17.19 -0.14 10.58
N ASP A 208 16.77 1.07 10.25
CA ASP A 208 17.39 2.35 10.56
C ASP A 208 17.24 2.83 12.02
N GLY A 209 16.56 2.07 12.88
CA GLY A 209 16.35 2.43 14.30
C GLY A 209 15.18 3.39 14.55
N TRP A 210 14.30 3.57 13.56
CA TRP A 210 13.01 4.23 13.76
C TRP A 210 11.92 3.22 14.14
N LEU A 211 10.92 3.66 14.90
CA LEU A 211 9.67 2.93 15.09
C LEU A 211 8.72 3.25 13.93
N TYR A 212 8.25 2.24 13.20
CA TYR A 212 7.30 2.39 12.10
C TYR A 212 5.91 1.93 12.52
N GLY A 213 4.88 2.45 11.85
CA GLY A 213 3.53 1.93 11.98
C GLY A 213 2.63 2.33 10.80
N CYS A 214 1.46 1.70 10.77
CA CYS A 214 0.41 1.92 9.78
C CYS A 214 -0.61 2.94 10.26
N HIS A 215 -1.31 3.58 9.33
CA HIS A 215 -2.46 4.47 9.58
C HIS A 215 -3.47 4.33 8.43
N GLY A 216 -4.77 4.33 8.73
CA GLY A 216 -5.82 4.06 7.75
C GLY A 216 -6.50 5.30 7.17
N VAL A 217 -7.19 5.11 6.04
CA VAL A 217 -7.57 6.15 5.08
C VAL A 217 -8.77 7.01 5.48
N PHE A 218 -9.71 6.48 6.27
CA PHE A 218 -10.93 7.18 6.70
C PHE A 218 -10.79 7.88 8.05
N THR A 219 -9.64 7.71 8.70
CA THR A 219 -9.27 8.50 9.87
C THR A 219 -8.41 9.67 9.44
N GLN A 220 -8.70 10.86 9.94
CA GLN A 220 -7.89 12.04 9.68
C GLN A 220 -7.07 12.37 10.93
N SER A 221 -5.75 12.48 10.79
CA SER A 221 -4.87 12.82 11.91
C SER A 221 -4.02 14.04 11.57
N ARG A 222 -3.78 14.88 12.58
CA ARG A 222 -2.81 16.00 12.54
C ARG A 222 -1.80 15.77 13.66
N VAL A 223 -0.77 15.00 13.37
CA VAL A 223 0.13 14.44 14.37
C VAL A 223 1.29 15.39 14.63
N GLY A 224 1.58 15.61 15.90
CA GLY A 224 2.72 16.42 16.37
C GLY A 224 3.05 16.08 17.83
N HIS A 225 3.96 16.85 18.41
CA HIS A 225 4.24 16.78 19.84
C HIS A 225 3.12 17.42 20.66
N PRO A 226 2.96 16.99 21.93
CA PRO A 226 2.06 17.65 22.85
C PRO A 226 2.33 19.14 22.94
N GLY A 227 1.31 19.95 22.65
CA GLY A 227 1.40 21.41 22.65
C GLY A 227 1.74 22.07 21.31
N ASP A 228 2.07 21.30 20.26
CA ASP A 228 2.32 21.84 18.92
C ASP A 228 1.06 22.51 18.33
N GLY A 229 1.27 23.62 17.63
CA GLY A 229 0.24 24.30 16.83
C GLY A 229 -0.17 23.50 15.61
N ASP A 230 -1.27 23.88 14.96
CA ASP A 230 -1.78 23.17 13.79
C ASP A 230 -0.81 23.17 12.60
N GLU A 231 0.00 24.21 12.48
CA GLU A 231 1.00 24.43 11.43
C GLU A 231 2.25 23.54 11.57
N ASP A 232 2.57 23.12 12.80
CA ASP A 232 3.74 22.26 13.10
C ASP A 232 3.38 20.77 13.01
N ARG A 233 2.08 20.46 12.88
CA ARG A 233 1.54 19.10 12.78
C ARG A 233 1.53 18.59 11.35
N GLN A 234 1.85 17.31 11.18
CA GLN A 234 1.78 16.63 9.90
C GLN A 234 0.44 15.91 9.72
N PHE A 235 -0.23 16.17 8.60
CA PHE A 235 -1.47 15.50 8.24
C PHE A 235 -1.23 14.09 7.68
N ILE A 236 -2.05 13.12 8.09
CA ILE A 236 -2.10 11.77 7.52
C ILE A 236 -3.52 11.21 7.54
N ASP A 237 -3.92 10.60 6.42
CA ASP A 237 -5.21 9.94 6.20
C ASP A 237 -5.01 8.68 5.35
N GLY A 238 -4.18 7.77 5.87
CA GLY A 238 -3.72 6.59 5.15
C GLY A 238 -2.22 6.66 4.83
N GLY A 239 -1.49 5.61 5.20
CA GLY A 239 -0.09 5.45 4.84
C GLY A 239 0.74 4.78 5.93
N ILE A 240 2.05 5.03 5.84
CA ILE A 240 3.06 4.54 6.79
C ILE A 240 3.69 5.75 7.47
N TRP A 241 3.81 5.70 8.79
CA TRP A 241 4.46 6.74 9.60
C TRP A 241 5.68 6.14 10.32
N ARG A 242 6.56 7.02 10.80
CA ARG A 242 7.67 6.63 11.67
C ARG A 242 7.98 7.67 12.75
N TYR A 243 8.49 7.19 13.88
CA TYR A 243 8.94 8.00 15.02
C TYR A 243 10.34 7.60 15.45
N HIS A 244 11.24 8.58 15.61
CA HIS A 244 12.60 8.33 16.06
C HIS A 244 12.69 8.43 17.59
N PRO A 245 13.06 7.37 18.31
CA PRO A 245 12.95 7.32 19.77
C PRO A 245 13.90 8.29 20.51
N THR A 246 15.10 8.55 19.98
CA THR A 246 16.08 9.43 20.64
C THR A 246 16.00 10.89 20.16
N ARG A 247 15.91 11.12 18.85
CA ARG A 247 15.68 12.44 18.24
C ARG A 247 14.29 13.00 18.49
N LYS A 248 13.34 12.15 18.91
CA LYS A 248 11.93 12.48 19.10
C LYS A 248 11.32 13.11 17.85
N THR A 249 11.65 12.61 16.66
CA THR A 249 11.15 13.17 15.40
C THR A 249 10.00 12.32 14.87
N PHE A 250 8.91 12.94 14.42
CA PHE A 250 7.82 12.27 13.70
C PHE A 250 7.89 12.56 12.20
N GLU A 251 7.61 11.55 11.38
CA GLU A 251 7.50 11.70 9.93
C GLU A 251 6.39 10.83 9.35
N VAL A 252 5.62 11.42 8.43
CA VAL A 252 4.85 10.63 7.48
C VAL A 252 5.82 10.06 6.43
N PHE A 253 6.08 8.76 6.48
CA PHE A 253 7.03 8.08 5.60
C PHE A 253 6.47 7.93 4.18
N ALA A 254 5.19 7.54 4.06
CA ALA A 254 4.47 7.41 2.79
C ALA A 254 2.97 7.69 2.99
N ARG A 255 2.28 8.14 1.94
CA ARG A 255 0.83 8.47 1.96
C ARG A 255 0.04 7.64 0.96
N GLY A 256 -1.26 7.52 1.21
CA GLY A 256 -2.21 6.84 0.33
C GLY A 256 -2.66 5.51 0.94
N LEU A 257 -2.80 4.47 0.11
CA LEU A 257 -3.29 3.16 0.53
C LEU A 257 -4.77 3.20 0.97
N SER A 258 -5.21 2.15 1.65
CA SER A 258 -6.52 2.03 2.28
C SER A 258 -6.32 1.94 3.79
N ASN A 259 -6.70 0.81 4.38
CA ASN A 259 -6.38 0.45 5.75
C ASN A 259 -5.27 -0.61 5.75
N PRO A 260 -3.98 -0.21 5.87
CA PRO A 260 -2.90 -1.16 6.05
C PRO A 260 -2.90 -1.74 7.47
N TRP A 261 -2.82 -3.07 7.57
CA TRP A 261 -2.74 -3.83 8.83
C TRP A 261 -1.45 -4.63 8.95
N GLY A 262 -0.41 -4.20 8.23
CA GLY A 262 0.88 -4.83 8.30
C GLY A 262 1.91 -4.06 7.49
N PHE A 263 3.12 -3.95 8.05
CA PHE A 263 4.28 -3.38 7.40
C PHE A 263 5.56 -4.04 7.91
N ASP A 264 6.42 -4.49 6.99
CA ASP A 264 7.72 -5.09 7.34
C ASP A 264 8.76 -4.94 6.23
N PHE A 265 10.00 -5.25 6.55
CA PHE A 265 11.17 -5.07 5.68
C PHE A 265 11.79 -6.40 5.25
N ASP A 266 12.26 -6.47 4.00
CA ASP A 266 13.06 -7.60 3.51
C ASP A 266 14.51 -7.58 4.02
N ASP A 267 15.32 -8.58 3.66
CA ASP A 267 16.73 -8.69 4.09
C ASP A 267 17.63 -7.55 3.55
N HIS A 268 17.12 -6.72 2.62
CA HIS A 268 17.77 -5.51 2.12
C HIS A 268 17.17 -4.22 2.69
N GLY A 269 16.18 -4.32 3.60
CA GLY A 269 15.52 -3.20 4.23
C GLY A 269 14.49 -2.48 3.35
N GLN A 270 13.99 -3.12 2.29
CA GLN A 270 12.90 -2.57 1.47
C GLN A 270 11.55 -2.87 2.14
N GLY A 271 10.66 -1.88 2.22
CA GLY A 271 9.41 -1.96 2.99
C GLY A 271 8.23 -2.48 2.18
N PHE A 272 7.37 -3.29 2.79
CA PHE A 272 6.18 -3.87 2.17
C PHE A 272 4.97 -3.75 3.08
N ALA A 273 3.83 -3.33 2.54
CA ALA A 273 2.58 -3.21 3.26
C ALA A 273 1.48 -4.11 2.69
N THR A 274 0.67 -4.68 3.58
CA THR A 274 -0.57 -5.37 3.23
C THR A 274 -1.78 -4.49 3.54
N CYS A 275 -2.78 -4.49 2.65
CA CYS A 275 -3.91 -3.57 2.69
C CYS A 275 -5.26 -4.29 2.57
N CYS A 276 -6.29 -3.71 3.18
CA CYS A 276 -7.70 -4.12 3.01
C CYS A 276 -8.36 -3.39 1.83
N VAL A 277 -9.47 -3.90 1.28
CA VAL A 277 -10.34 -3.25 0.27
C VAL A 277 -9.74 -3.04 -1.13
N ILE A 278 -8.63 -2.34 -1.23
CA ILE A 278 -7.87 -2.16 -2.48
C ILE A 278 -6.93 -3.37 -2.68
N PRO A 279 -6.17 -3.44 -3.78
CA PRO A 279 -5.16 -4.47 -3.93
C PRO A 279 -4.26 -4.64 -2.71
N HIS A 280 -3.96 -5.88 -2.34
CA HIS A 280 -3.42 -6.16 -1.01
C HIS A 280 -1.95 -5.76 -0.84
N LEU A 281 -1.08 -5.87 -1.86
CA LEU A 281 0.36 -5.74 -1.66
C LEU A 281 0.97 -4.47 -2.31
N PHE A 282 1.81 -3.77 -1.55
CA PHE A 282 2.57 -2.61 -2.02
C PHE A 282 4.04 -2.65 -1.56
N HIS A 283 4.96 -2.29 -2.44
CA HIS A 283 6.35 -1.95 -2.09
C HIS A 283 6.39 -0.46 -1.70
N VAL A 284 6.65 -0.18 -0.43
CA VAL A 284 6.58 1.15 0.16
C VAL A 284 7.97 1.80 0.23
N VAL A 285 8.08 3.01 -0.30
CA VAL A 285 9.31 3.81 -0.35
C VAL A 285 9.03 5.15 0.32
N GLN A 286 10.04 5.74 0.95
CA GLN A 286 9.88 7.05 1.57
C GLN A 286 9.47 8.11 0.54
N ALA A 287 8.60 9.05 0.95
CA ALA A 287 8.00 10.09 0.13
C ALA A 287 7.05 9.57 -0.98
N GLY A 288 6.78 8.26 -1.04
CA GLY A 288 5.85 7.68 -1.99
C GLY A 288 4.40 8.07 -1.72
N VAL A 289 3.64 8.32 -2.79
CA VAL A 289 2.18 8.50 -2.78
C VAL A 289 1.54 7.35 -3.55
N TYR A 290 0.70 6.59 -2.87
CA TYR A 290 0.18 5.30 -3.33
C TYR A 290 -1.29 5.37 -3.71
N HIS A 291 -1.73 4.44 -4.55
CA HIS A 291 -3.13 4.20 -4.86
C HIS A 291 -3.96 4.23 -3.57
N LYS A 292 -4.89 5.17 -3.52
CA LYS A 292 -5.66 5.48 -2.31
C LYS A 292 -7.12 5.10 -2.49
N GLN A 293 -7.71 4.47 -1.47
CA GLN A 293 -9.13 4.10 -1.49
C GLN A 293 -10.03 5.34 -1.49
N SER A 294 -9.78 6.30 -0.61
CA SER A 294 -10.54 7.54 -0.57
C SER A 294 -9.92 8.55 -1.54
N LEU A 295 -10.54 8.74 -2.70
CA LEU A 295 -10.18 9.81 -3.62
C LEU A 295 -11.01 11.07 -3.33
N PRO A 296 -10.46 12.28 -3.55
CA PRO A 296 -9.14 12.58 -4.12
C PRO A 296 -7.98 12.49 -3.10
N HIS A 297 -6.75 12.50 -3.63
CA HIS A 297 -5.54 12.74 -2.84
C HIS A 297 -5.56 14.14 -2.21
N VAL A 298 -4.86 14.30 -1.08
CA VAL A 298 -4.70 15.61 -0.40
C VAL A 298 -4.02 16.62 -1.32
N ASN A 299 -2.96 16.20 -2.02
CA ASN A 299 -2.36 16.99 -3.10
C ASN A 299 -3.15 16.74 -4.39
N PRO A 300 -3.86 17.73 -4.95
CA PRO A 300 -4.67 17.56 -6.16
C PRO A 300 -3.81 17.39 -7.43
N HIS A 301 -2.50 17.61 -7.34
CA HIS A 301 -1.56 17.50 -8.45
C HIS A 301 -0.91 16.11 -8.56
N ILE A 302 -1.40 15.13 -7.79
CA ILE A 302 -1.07 13.72 -7.97
C ILE A 302 -1.85 13.19 -9.17
N TYR A 303 -1.27 13.34 -10.37
CA TYR A 303 -1.90 12.90 -11.63
C TYR A 303 -1.78 11.39 -11.88
N ASP A 304 -0.78 10.74 -11.27
CA ASP A 304 -0.58 9.29 -11.26
C ASP A 304 0.06 8.93 -9.92
N ASP A 305 -0.45 7.89 -9.26
CA ASP A 305 0.03 7.38 -7.96
C ASP A 305 0.68 6.00 -8.11
N ILE A 306 1.47 5.58 -7.12
CA ILE A 306 2.16 4.30 -7.14
C ILE A 306 1.14 3.17 -6.94
N LYS A 307 1.16 2.19 -7.84
CA LYS A 307 0.19 1.09 -7.87
C LYS A 307 0.69 -0.11 -7.08
N THR A 308 -0.23 -1.05 -6.83
CA THR A 308 0.06 -2.35 -6.23
C THR A 308 1.11 -3.13 -7.02
N ILE A 309 1.84 -3.98 -6.31
CA ILE A 309 2.82 -4.90 -6.91
C ILE A 309 2.26 -6.31 -7.13
N ARG A 310 1.04 -6.61 -6.67
CA ARG A 310 0.47 -7.96 -6.80
C ARG A 310 0.14 -8.31 -8.26
N ASP A 311 0.35 -9.56 -8.64
CA ASP A 311 -0.08 -10.13 -9.93
C ASP A 311 -1.37 -10.99 -9.84
N HIS A 312 -1.87 -11.20 -8.63
CA HIS A 312 -3.00 -12.07 -8.32
C HIS A 312 -3.99 -11.39 -7.37
N THR A 313 -5.08 -12.08 -7.01
CA THR A 313 -6.15 -11.52 -6.18
C THR A 313 -6.54 -12.47 -5.06
N HIS A 314 -6.66 -11.92 -3.87
CA HIS A 314 -7.32 -12.50 -2.71
C HIS A 314 -8.61 -11.74 -2.41
N LEU A 315 -9.52 -12.33 -1.63
CA LEU A 315 -10.64 -11.58 -1.04
C LEU A 315 -10.10 -10.38 -0.24
N SER A 316 -10.92 -9.33 -0.14
CA SER A 316 -10.59 -8.15 0.66
C SER A 316 -10.39 -8.54 2.14
N ALA A 317 -9.70 -7.71 2.93
CA ALA A 317 -9.40 -7.88 4.37
C ALA A 317 -8.17 -8.75 4.70
N HIS A 318 -7.00 -8.11 4.70
CA HIS A 318 -5.72 -8.73 5.09
C HIS A 318 -5.31 -8.21 6.47
N GLY A 319 -4.75 -9.09 7.31
CA GLY A 319 -4.25 -8.77 8.64
C GLY A 319 -2.79 -9.20 8.79
N GLY A 320 -1.94 -8.33 9.31
CA GLY A 320 -0.51 -8.59 9.47
C GLY A 320 0.29 -8.57 8.15
N ALA A 321 1.60 -8.38 8.31
CA ALA A 321 2.60 -8.53 7.25
C ALA A 321 3.96 -8.79 7.91
N ARG A 322 4.55 -9.95 7.70
CA ARG A 322 5.93 -10.24 8.14
C ARG A 322 6.73 -10.91 7.03
N ILE A 323 7.92 -10.38 6.77
CA ILE A 323 8.88 -11.05 5.89
C ILE A 323 9.59 -12.11 6.73
N TYR A 324 9.54 -13.36 6.30
CA TYR A 324 10.21 -14.43 7.01
C TYR A 324 11.72 -14.36 6.82
N LEU A 325 12.42 -13.85 7.84
CA LEU A 325 13.88 -13.71 7.89
C LEU A 325 14.50 -14.57 9.01
N ALA A 326 13.92 -15.74 9.27
CA ALA A 326 14.45 -16.75 10.16
C ALA A 326 14.99 -17.97 9.40
N ASP A 327 15.43 -18.97 10.15
CA ASP A 327 16.15 -20.16 9.65
C ASP A 327 15.55 -21.49 10.12
N ALA A 328 14.42 -21.45 10.84
CA ALA A 328 13.70 -22.66 11.20
C ALA A 328 12.97 -23.26 9.99
N PHE A 329 12.27 -22.43 9.22
CA PHE A 329 11.50 -22.90 8.06
C PHE A 329 12.44 -23.23 6.90
N PRO A 330 12.04 -24.13 5.97
CA PRO A 330 12.79 -24.41 4.76
C PRO A 330 13.18 -23.13 3.99
N GLN A 331 14.36 -23.15 3.39
CA GLN A 331 14.98 -21.99 2.72
C GLN A 331 14.05 -21.26 1.73
N GLN A 332 13.11 -21.97 1.10
CA GLN A 332 12.14 -21.39 0.15
C GLN A 332 11.16 -20.36 0.76
N TYR A 333 11.04 -20.33 2.10
CA TYR A 333 10.24 -19.35 2.82
C TYR A 333 11.04 -18.10 3.21
N ARG A 334 12.38 -18.12 3.13
CA ARG A 334 13.18 -16.93 3.44
C ARG A 334 12.88 -15.82 2.43
N ASN A 335 12.67 -14.59 2.91
CA ASN A 335 12.17 -13.43 2.15
C ASN A 335 10.75 -13.58 1.60
N ARG A 336 9.97 -14.57 2.08
CA ARG A 336 8.55 -14.66 1.75
C ARG A 336 7.73 -13.79 2.69
N LEU A 337 6.72 -13.12 2.16
CA LEU A 337 5.79 -12.33 2.95
C LEU A 337 4.67 -13.24 3.47
N PHE A 338 4.43 -13.23 4.77
CA PHE A 338 3.29 -13.87 5.43
C PHE A 338 2.24 -12.84 5.82
N MET A 339 0.96 -13.18 5.61
CA MET A 339 -0.19 -12.36 6.00
C MET A 339 -1.39 -13.24 6.33
N CYS A 340 -2.28 -12.76 7.19
CA CYS A 340 -3.60 -13.34 7.36
C CYS A 340 -4.57 -12.76 6.33
N ASN A 341 -5.59 -13.53 5.96
CA ASN A 341 -6.76 -13.02 5.26
C ASN A 341 -8.02 -13.41 6.03
N ILE A 342 -8.78 -12.39 6.41
CA ILE A 342 -9.93 -12.52 7.28
C ILE A 342 -11.13 -13.11 6.54
N HIS A 343 -11.29 -12.82 5.25
CA HIS A 343 -12.41 -13.34 4.46
C HIS A 343 -12.14 -14.70 3.82
N GLU A 344 -10.87 -15.07 3.64
CA GLU A 344 -10.47 -16.41 3.22
C GLU A 344 -10.23 -17.36 4.40
N HIS A 345 -10.20 -16.81 5.63
CA HIS A 345 -9.93 -17.54 6.87
C HIS A 345 -8.64 -18.37 6.78
N ALA A 346 -7.56 -17.73 6.36
CA ALA A 346 -6.29 -18.40 6.11
C ALA A 346 -5.09 -17.51 6.43
N VAL A 347 -3.94 -18.16 6.65
CA VAL A 347 -2.63 -17.54 6.46
C VAL A 347 -2.23 -17.75 5.01
N LEU A 348 -1.80 -16.69 4.36
CA LEU A 348 -1.36 -16.64 2.97
C LEU A 348 0.09 -16.21 2.90
N THR A 349 0.73 -16.52 1.77
CA THR A 349 2.08 -16.04 1.51
C THR A 349 2.26 -15.51 0.10
N ASP A 350 3.13 -14.51 -0.03
CA ASP A 350 3.52 -13.90 -1.31
C ASP A 350 5.03 -13.98 -1.53
N ILE A 351 5.42 -14.21 -2.79
CA ILE A 351 6.81 -14.24 -3.25
C ILE A 351 7.14 -12.91 -3.91
N LEU A 352 8.17 -12.23 -3.40
CA LEU A 352 8.61 -10.92 -3.88
C LEU A 352 9.66 -11.08 -4.99
N ASN A 353 9.26 -10.83 -6.24
CA ASN A 353 10.14 -10.94 -7.41
C ASN A 353 10.64 -9.55 -7.85
N PRO A 354 11.94 -9.23 -7.77
CA PRO A 354 12.45 -7.92 -8.17
C PRO A 354 12.13 -7.58 -9.64
N LYS A 355 11.70 -6.34 -9.90
CA LYS A 355 11.45 -5.80 -11.24
C LYS A 355 11.66 -4.28 -11.27
N GLY A 356 12.68 -3.84 -12.00
CA GLY A 356 13.03 -2.42 -12.08
C GLY A 356 13.42 -1.88 -10.71
N SER A 357 12.84 -0.76 -10.31
CA SER A 357 12.99 -0.19 -8.96
C SER A 357 12.07 -0.84 -7.90
N SER A 358 11.24 -1.81 -8.30
CA SER A 358 10.19 -2.38 -7.46
C SER A 358 10.17 -3.90 -7.53
N PHE A 359 9.00 -4.48 -7.25
CA PHE A 359 8.76 -5.91 -7.26
C PHE A 359 7.47 -6.26 -8.02
N ILE A 360 7.32 -7.53 -8.36
CA ILE A 360 6.04 -8.19 -8.59
C ILE A 360 5.86 -9.17 -7.43
N GLY A 361 4.77 -9.00 -6.67
CA GLY A 361 4.32 -9.97 -5.68
C GLY A 361 3.51 -11.07 -6.35
N SER A 362 4.10 -12.26 -6.43
CA SER A 362 3.45 -13.45 -6.97
C SER A 362 2.83 -14.27 -5.87
N HIS A 363 1.67 -14.87 -6.18
CA HIS A 363 1.00 -15.77 -5.24
C HIS A 363 1.94 -16.89 -4.79
N GLY A 364 2.12 -17.03 -3.48
CA GLY A 364 2.83 -18.13 -2.86
C GLY A 364 1.88 -19.27 -2.54
N ASP A 365 1.83 -19.64 -1.27
CA ASP A 365 0.97 -20.69 -0.74
C ASP A 365 -0.23 -20.07 -0.01
N ASP A 366 -1.40 -20.70 -0.15
CA ASP A 366 -2.47 -20.69 0.85
C ASP A 366 -1.98 -21.47 2.07
N PHE A 367 -1.06 -20.87 2.82
CA PHE A 367 -0.19 -21.56 3.76
C PHE A 367 -0.92 -22.22 4.93
N LEU A 368 -1.98 -21.63 5.47
CA LEU A 368 -2.74 -22.27 6.56
C LEU A 368 -4.23 -21.96 6.44
N PRO A 369 -4.98 -22.67 5.58
CA PRO A 369 -6.44 -22.62 5.56
C PRO A 369 -6.99 -23.14 6.88
N THR A 370 -7.76 -22.33 7.60
CA THR A 370 -8.20 -22.70 8.95
C THR A 370 -9.44 -23.58 8.97
N ASN A 371 -10.20 -23.61 7.85
CA ASN A 371 -11.48 -24.30 7.72
C ASN A 371 -12.52 -23.89 8.79
N ASP A 372 -12.45 -22.62 9.21
CA ASP A 372 -13.25 -22.07 10.28
C ASP A 372 -13.73 -20.67 9.91
N LEU A 373 -15.04 -20.52 9.63
CA LEU A 373 -15.64 -19.25 9.24
C LEU A 373 -15.78 -18.25 10.39
N ALA A 374 -15.35 -18.63 11.61
CA ALA A 374 -15.24 -17.74 12.76
C ALA A 374 -13.78 -17.36 13.05
N TRP A 375 -12.80 -17.87 12.30
CA TRP A 375 -11.40 -17.48 12.46
C TRP A 375 -11.13 -16.10 11.86
N VAL A 376 -10.46 -15.22 12.63
CA VAL A 376 -10.21 -13.83 12.25
C VAL A 376 -8.74 -13.48 12.55
N GLY A 377 -7.86 -13.83 11.62
CA GLY A 377 -6.44 -13.53 11.72
C GLY A 377 -6.12 -12.06 11.48
N PHE A 378 -5.51 -11.41 12.46
CA PHE A 378 -5.24 -9.96 12.42
C PHE A 378 -3.76 -9.57 12.42
N SER A 379 -2.89 -10.38 13.04
CA SER A 379 -1.47 -10.04 13.19
C SER A 379 -0.58 -11.27 13.10
N ILE A 380 0.65 -11.07 12.63
CA ILE A 380 1.68 -12.10 12.53
C ILE A 380 2.98 -11.58 13.13
N GLU A 381 3.71 -12.43 13.84
CA GLU A 381 5.08 -12.16 14.32
C GLU A 381 6.01 -13.35 14.09
N ILE A 382 7.32 -13.08 14.00
CA ILE A 382 8.37 -14.11 13.93
C ILE A 382 9.08 -14.20 15.28
N GLY A 383 9.04 -15.39 15.90
CA GLY A 383 9.59 -15.63 17.23
C GLY A 383 11.11 -15.89 17.28
N PRO A 384 11.69 -15.96 18.48
CA PRO A 384 13.12 -16.20 18.69
C PRO A 384 13.60 -17.56 18.16
N GLU A 385 12.73 -18.57 18.15
CA GLU A 385 13.03 -19.87 17.55
C GLU A 385 12.83 -19.93 16.03
N GLY A 386 12.39 -18.84 15.40
CA GLY A 386 12.07 -18.79 13.97
C GLY A 386 10.67 -19.28 13.60
N GLY A 387 9.76 -19.41 14.57
CA GLY A 387 8.36 -19.77 14.35
C GLY A 387 7.51 -18.60 13.88
N VAL A 388 6.44 -18.90 13.14
CA VAL A 388 5.41 -17.94 12.73
C VAL A 388 4.29 -17.97 13.76
N TYR A 389 4.03 -16.83 14.40
CA TYR A 389 2.99 -16.65 15.41
C TYR A 389 1.84 -15.86 14.83
N ILE A 390 0.60 -16.29 15.09
CA ILE A 390 -0.60 -15.76 14.43
C ILE A 390 -1.64 -15.40 15.50
N LEU A 391 -2.10 -14.15 15.47
CA LEU A 391 -3.16 -13.65 16.33
C LEU A 391 -4.53 -13.87 15.68
N ASP A 392 -5.43 -14.51 16.41
CA ASP A 392 -6.82 -14.75 16.03
C ASP A 392 -7.76 -14.20 17.10
N TRP A 393 -8.72 -13.40 16.67
CA TRP A 393 -9.86 -13.01 17.48
C TRP A 393 -11.10 -13.69 16.92
N HIS A 394 -11.36 -14.89 17.41
CA HIS A 394 -12.33 -15.81 16.83
C HIS A 394 -13.77 -15.29 17.00
N ASP A 395 -14.39 -14.77 15.92
CA ASP A 395 -15.70 -14.14 15.91
C ASP A 395 -16.46 -14.42 14.58
N THR A 396 -17.78 -14.50 14.65
CA THR A 396 -18.66 -14.84 13.51
C THR A 396 -19.24 -13.63 12.79
N ASP A 397 -19.23 -12.45 13.40
CA ASP A 397 -19.70 -11.22 12.78
C ASP A 397 -18.49 -10.42 12.30
N ILE A 398 -17.80 -10.80 11.23
CA ILE A 398 -16.50 -10.19 10.84
C ILE A 398 -16.60 -8.73 10.39
N CYS A 399 -17.66 -8.39 9.66
CA CYS A 399 -17.87 -7.06 9.07
C CYS A 399 -19.23 -6.42 9.44
N GLY A 400 -19.98 -6.99 10.38
CA GLY A 400 -21.16 -6.35 10.97
C GLY A 400 -20.80 -5.51 12.20
N ASN A 401 -21.72 -5.38 13.15
CA ASN A 401 -21.61 -4.39 14.23
C ASN A 401 -21.50 -5.00 15.63
N THR A 402 -21.63 -6.32 15.73
CA THR A 402 -21.68 -7.07 16.97
C THR A 402 -20.38 -7.83 17.18
N ILE A 403 -20.07 -8.08 18.44
CA ILE A 403 -19.01 -8.99 18.86
C ILE A 403 -19.73 -10.14 19.54
N ASN A 404 -19.76 -11.27 18.85
CA ASN A 404 -20.49 -12.45 19.32
C ASN A 404 -19.68 -13.20 20.38
N PHE A 405 -18.36 -13.18 20.25
CA PHE A 405 -17.44 -13.87 21.14
C PHE A 405 -16.38 -12.87 21.65
N PRO A 406 -16.71 -12.02 22.65
CA PRO A 406 -15.74 -11.06 23.18
C PRO A 406 -14.57 -11.76 23.91
N ASN A 407 -14.81 -12.93 24.50
CA ASN A 407 -13.79 -13.61 25.30
C ASN A 407 -12.95 -14.63 24.52
N SER A 408 -12.89 -14.56 23.19
CA SER A 408 -12.18 -15.53 22.34
C SER A 408 -10.91 -14.93 21.72
N GLY A 409 -9.79 -15.03 22.43
CA GLY A 409 -8.48 -14.67 21.91
C GLY A 409 -7.60 -15.91 21.73
N ARG A 410 -6.86 -16.01 20.61
CA ARG A 410 -5.93 -17.11 20.38
C ARG A 410 -4.63 -16.63 19.74
N ILE A 411 -3.53 -17.26 20.13
CA ILE A 411 -2.23 -17.13 19.47
C ILE A 411 -1.79 -18.53 19.07
N TYR A 412 -1.73 -18.78 17.76
CA TYR A 412 -1.19 -20.00 17.21
C TYR A 412 0.30 -19.84 16.91
N ARG A 413 1.03 -20.93 16.99
CA ARG A 413 2.45 -21.02 16.61
C ARG A 413 2.59 -22.09 15.55
N VAL A 414 3.29 -21.75 14.46
CA VAL A 414 3.64 -22.68 13.39
C VAL A 414 5.14 -22.91 13.38
N MET A 415 5.55 -24.18 13.41
CA MET A 415 6.94 -24.63 13.39
C MET A 415 7.11 -25.81 12.43
N PRO A 416 8.32 -26.04 11.87
CA PRO A 416 8.62 -27.30 11.20
C PRO A 416 8.39 -28.49 12.13
N SER A 417 7.88 -29.60 11.60
CA SER A 417 7.59 -30.79 12.40
C SER A 417 8.86 -31.33 13.08
N GLY A 418 8.74 -31.65 14.36
CA GLY A 418 9.88 -32.12 15.17
C GLY A 418 10.91 -31.04 15.51
N ALA A 419 10.58 -29.75 15.33
CA ALA A 419 11.39 -28.65 15.83
C ALA A 419 11.65 -28.82 17.34
N LYS A 420 12.90 -28.63 17.74
CA LYS A 420 13.29 -28.76 19.14
C LYS A 420 12.99 -27.47 19.91
N PRO A 421 12.59 -27.57 21.18
CA PRO A 421 12.59 -26.43 22.08
C PRO A 421 13.93 -25.70 22.07
N ILE A 422 13.89 -24.38 22.21
CA ILE A 422 15.07 -23.56 22.44
C ILE A 422 15.08 -23.06 23.87
N ASP A 423 16.27 -22.78 24.40
CA ASP A 423 16.39 -22.02 25.63
C ASP A 423 15.91 -20.58 25.38
N ARG A 424 15.07 -20.06 26.27
CA ARG A 424 14.58 -18.69 26.14
C ARG A 424 15.73 -17.69 26.37
N PRO A 425 15.98 -16.78 25.41
CA PRO A 425 17.09 -15.84 25.53
C PRO A 425 16.79 -14.76 26.58
N ASN A 426 17.84 -14.05 26.99
CA ASN A 426 17.71 -12.79 27.74
C ASN A 426 18.72 -11.79 27.15
N LEU A 427 18.33 -11.14 26.05
CA LEU A 427 19.27 -10.34 25.28
C LEU A 427 19.71 -9.07 26.02
N ARG A 428 18.84 -8.43 26.83
CA ARG A 428 19.24 -7.28 27.66
C ARG A 428 20.36 -7.59 28.66
N SER A 429 20.55 -8.86 29.03
CA SER A 429 21.63 -9.28 29.94
C SER A 429 23.00 -9.43 29.26
N LEU A 430 23.04 -9.48 27.92
CA LEU A 430 24.25 -9.67 27.15
C LEU A 430 25.15 -8.42 27.18
N SER A 431 26.46 -8.63 27.04
CA SER A 431 27.40 -7.51 26.85
C SER A 431 27.20 -6.82 25.51
N ASP A 432 27.74 -5.62 25.35
CA ASP A 432 27.67 -4.89 24.08
C ASP A 432 28.31 -5.67 22.93
N GLN A 433 29.43 -6.35 23.18
CA GLN A 433 30.09 -7.19 22.18
C GLN A 433 29.22 -8.39 21.79
N GLN A 434 28.54 -9.03 22.76
CA GLN A 434 27.62 -10.12 22.48
C GLN A 434 26.40 -9.65 21.67
N LEU A 435 25.90 -8.44 21.92
CA LEU A 435 24.84 -7.83 21.10
C LEU A 435 25.32 -7.53 19.66
N VAL A 436 26.58 -7.12 19.49
CA VAL A 436 27.18 -6.98 18.15
C VAL A 436 27.28 -8.34 17.45
N ASP A 437 27.67 -9.41 18.16
CA ASP A 437 27.75 -10.75 17.59
C ASP A 437 26.39 -11.24 17.06
N LEU A 438 25.28 -10.83 17.68
CA LEU A 438 23.93 -11.14 17.21
C LEU A 438 23.58 -10.51 15.85
N GLN A 439 24.29 -9.49 15.37
CA GLN A 439 24.08 -8.99 14.01
C GLN A 439 24.43 -10.04 12.94
N TRP A 440 25.22 -11.07 13.28
CA TRP A 440 25.52 -12.22 12.41
C TRP A 440 24.43 -13.30 12.41
N ASN A 441 23.45 -13.22 13.31
CA ASN A 441 22.43 -14.26 13.49
C ASN A 441 21.57 -14.42 12.23
N SER A 442 21.24 -15.66 11.87
CA SER A 442 20.40 -16.00 10.72
C SER A 442 18.92 -15.64 10.92
N ASN A 443 18.45 -15.63 12.17
CA ASN A 443 17.14 -15.15 12.57
C ASN A 443 17.17 -13.65 12.90
N ASP A 444 16.48 -12.87 12.08
CA ASP A 444 16.43 -11.42 12.17
C ASP A 444 15.76 -10.90 13.45
N TRP A 445 14.98 -11.74 14.16
CA TRP A 445 14.50 -11.41 15.50
C TRP A 445 15.66 -11.01 16.43
N TYR A 446 16.73 -11.81 16.48
CA TYR A 446 17.90 -11.49 17.30
C TYR A 446 18.59 -10.20 16.84
N VAL A 447 18.67 -10.00 15.52
CA VAL A 447 19.33 -8.86 14.90
C VAL A 447 18.60 -7.56 15.26
N ARG A 448 17.27 -7.53 15.12
CA ARG A 448 16.42 -6.38 15.44
C ARG A 448 16.45 -6.06 16.93
N GLN A 449 16.23 -7.06 17.78
CA GLN A 449 16.25 -6.88 19.24
C GLN A 449 17.62 -6.38 19.73
N ALA A 450 18.71 -6.96 19.23
CA ALA A 450 20.06 -6.52 19.57
C ALA A 450 20.33 -5.09 19.09
N ARG A 451 19.84 -4.69 17.91
CA ARG A 451 20.01 -3.33 17.40
C ARG A 451 19.27 -2.30 18.26
N VAL A 452 18.03 -2.59 18.65
CA VAL A 452 17.25 -1.73 19.56
C VAL A 452 17.95 -1.59 20.92
N LEU A 453 18.51 -2.69 21.47
CA LEU A 453 19.28 -2.64 22.71
C LEU A 453 20.57 -1.83 22.58
N LEU A 454 21.34 -2.00 21.49
CA LEU A 454 22.53 -1.20 21.21
C LEU A 454 22.19 0.29 21.10
N GLN A 455 21.12 0.62 20.36
CA GLN A 455 20.62 1.99 20.22
C GLN A 455 20.17 2.59 21.56
N SER A 456 19.42 1.82 22.36
CA SER A 456 18.99 2.23 23.70
C SER A 456 20.17 2.49 24.62
N ARG A 457 21.17 1.59 24.66
CA ARG A 457 22.40 1.76 25.46
C ARG A 457 23.21 2.97 25.02
N ALA A 458 23.31 3.22 23.71
CA ALA A 458 23.98 4.40 23.18
C ALA A 458 23.27 5.68 23.63
N ALA A 459 21.94 5.72 23.55
CA ALA A 459 21.11 6.87 23.90
C ALA A 459 21.28 7.31 25.36
N VAL A 460 21.49 6.37 26.28
CA VAL A 460 21.69 6.64 27.71
C VAL A 460 23.17 6.67 28.13
N GLY A 461 24.11 6.65 27.16
CA GLY A 461 25.55 6.72 27.42
C GLY A 461 26.14 5.50 28.15
N LYS A 462 25.48 4.33 28.07
CA LYS A 462 25.93 3.07 28.70
C LYS A 462 26.65 2.13 27.75
N LEU A 463 26.69 2.44 26.45
CA LEU A 463 27.35 1.62 25.43
C LEU A 463 28.86 1.87 25.42
N ASP A 464 29.67 0.80 25.35
CA ASP A 464 31.09 0.88 24.96
C ASP A 464 31.20 1.20 23.46
N LEU A 465 31.01 2.49 23.16
CA LEU A 465 30.85 2.99 21.80
C LEU A 465 32.07 2.72 20.91
N GLU A 466 33.29 2.85 21.44
CA GLU A 466 34.52 2.67 20.66
C GLU A 466 34.69 1.22 20.22
N THR A 467 34.53 0.27 21.16
CA THR A 467 34.64 -1.15 20.86
C THR A 467 33.54 -1.59 19.89
N VAL A 468 32.30 -1.21 20.15
CA VAL A 468 31.14 -1.57 19.30
C VAL A 468 31.30 -1.02 17.89
N ARG A 469 31.69 0.26 17.76
CA ARG A 469 31.98 0.87 16.45
C ARG A 469 33.06 0.08 15.71
N GLY A 470 34.16 -0.25 16.38
CA GLY A 470 35.26 -1.01 15.77
C GLY A 470 34.83 -2.41 15.29
N GLN A 471 33.98 -3.10 16.05
CA GLN A 471 33.48 -4.43 15.68
C GLN A 471 32.48 -4.37 14.52
N LEU A 472 31.53 -3.43 14.55
CA LEU A 472 30.54 -3.29 13.47
C LEU A 472 31.19 -2.84 12.16
N THR A 473 32.15 -1.90 12.20
CA THR A 473 32.92 -1.52 10.99
C THR A 473 33.66 -2.74 10.42
N ARG A 474 34.31 -3.54 11.27
CA ARG A 474 34.97 -4.78 10.83
C ARG A 474 33.98 -5.76 10.22
N MET A 475 32.80 -5.92 10.82
CA MET A 475 31.74 -6.76 10.28
C MET A 475 31.29 -6.28 8.89
N MET A 476 31.05 -4.97 8.73
CA MET A 476 30.67 -4.38 7.44
C MET A 476 31.72 -4.65 6.36
N ASP A 477 33.01 -4.55 6.71
CA ASP A 477 34.11 -4.80 5.78
C ASP A 477 34.25 -6.29 5.41
N GLN A 478 34.07 -7.19 6.38
CA GLN A 478 34.32 -8.63 6.25
C GLN A 478 33.12 -9.44 5.72
N ALA A 479 31.89 -8.95 5.91
CA ALA A 479 30.70 -9.68 5.50
C ALA A 479 30.68 -9.92 3.98
N THR A 480 30.37 -11.15 3.57
CA THR A 480 30.36 -11.54 2.15
C THR A 480 29.04 -11.27 1.45
N SER A 481 27.94 -11.17 2.20
CA SER A 481 26.60 -10.90 1.67
C SER A 481 26.16 -9.47 1.98
N THR A 482 25.54 -8.79 1.01
CA THR A 482 25.00 -7.44 1.15
C THR A 482 24.06 -7.26 2.35
N PRO A 483 23.09 -8.16 2.64
CA PRO A 483 22.26 -8.08 3.85
C PRO A 483 23.06 -7.96 5.16
N ARG A 484 24.13 -8.75 5.32
CA ARG A 484 24.99 -8.67 6.52
C ARG A 484 25.80 -7.38 6.60
N ARG A 485 26.25 -6.83 5.46
CA ARG A 485 26.88 -5.51 5.43
C ARG A 485 25.89 -4.42 5.86
N LEU A 486 24.65 -4.50 5.38
CA LEU A 486 23.58 -3.58 5.75
C LEU A 486 23.24 -3.64 7.23
N ARG A 487 23.15 -4.84 7.84
CA ARG A 487 22.94 -4.99 9.30
C ARG A 487 23.98 -4.25 10.13
N ALA A 488 25.25 -4.33 9.73
CA ALA A 488 26.32 -3.58 10.38
C ALA A 488 26.21 -2.07 10.16
N LEU A 489 25.93 -1.63 8.93
CA LEU A 489 25.70 -0.21 8.61
C LEU A 489 24.54 0.38 9.41
N TRP A 490 23.42 -0.33 9.48
CA TRP A 490 22.24 0.07 10.23
C TRP A 490 22.51 0.13 11.73
N ALA A 491 23.23 -0.85 12.29
CA ALA A 491 23.63 -0.81 13.69
C ALA A 491 24.58 0.36 13.99
N LEU A 492 25.55 0.63 13.09
CA LEU A 492 26.42 1.82 13.18
C LEU A 492 25.61 3.12 13.14
N HIS A 493 24.60 3.20 12.27
CA HIS A 493 23.73 4.37 12.19
C HIS A 493 22.90 4.55 13.47
N ALA A 494 22.26 3.49 13.95
CA ALA A 494 21.41 3.53 15.14
C ALA A 494 22.18 4.02 16.39
N ILE A 495 23.45 3.65 16.54
CA ILE A 495 24.30 4.11 17.66
C ILE A 495 25.02 5.46 17.39
N GLY A 496 24.71 6.14 16.28
CA GLY A 496 25.29 7.46 15.95
C GLY A 496 26.73 7.41 15.43
N CYS A 497 27.20 6.27 14.93
CA CYS A 497 28.57 6.05 14.43
C CYS A 497 28.70 6.02 12.90
N ALA A 498 27.61 6.12 12.14
CA ALA A 498 27.63 6.29 10.68
C ALA A 498 27.69 7.80 10.34
N ASP A 499 28.90 8.36 10.35
CA ASP A 499 29.15 9.76 10.02
C ASP A 499 29.09 10.05 8.50
N ASP A 500 29.09 11.34 8.13
CA ASP A 500 28.99 11.74 6.73
C ASP A 500 30.18 11.23 5.90
N ALA A 501 31.38 11.21 6.45
CA ALA A 501 32.56 10.71 5.75
C ALA A 501 32.41 9.23 5.38
N MET A 502 31.90 8.40 6.30
CA MET A 502 31.60 7.00 6.05
C MET A 502 30.50 6.85 4.99
N LEU A 503 29.37 7.57 5.13
CA LEU A 503 28.24 7.45 4.23
C LEU A 503 28.59 7.94 2.80
N ILE A 504 29.33 9.05 2.68
CA ILE A 504 29.84 9.56 1.39
C ILE A 504 30.74 8.52 0.72
N LYS A 505 31.62 7.85 1.46
CA LYS A 505 32.43 6.75 0.92
C LYS A 505 31.57 5.58 0.43
N LEU A 506 30.49 5.26 1.14
CA LEU A 506 29.57 4.18 0.75
C LEU A 506 28.75 4.50 -0.51
N LEU A 507 28.64 5.77 -0.92
CA LEU A 507 28.06 6.16 -2.21
C LEU A 507 28.87 5.62 -3.41
N GLU A 508 30.10 5.16 -3.19
CA GLU A 508 30.97 4.56 -4.21
C GLU A 508 31.05 3.02 -4.10
N HIS A 509 30.32 2.39 -3.18
CA HIS A 509 30.37 0.95 -2.98
C HIS A 509 29.81 0.21 -4.20
N ASP A 510 30.36 -0.95 -4.56
CA ASP A 510 29.92 -1.77 -5.70
C ASP A 510 28.45 -2.25 -5.62
N GLU A 511 27.90 -2.40 -4.41
CA GLU A 511 26.59 -2.97 -4.15
C GLU A 511 25.53 -1.87 -4.15
N PRO A 512 24.49 -1.95 -5.00
CA PRO A 512 23.50 -0.88 -5.13
C PRO A 512 22.72 -0.62 -3.83
N HIS A 513 22.45 -1.65 -3.03
CA HIS A 513 21.76 -1.47 -1.75
C HIS A 513 22.63 -0.72 -0.72
N MET A 514 23.97 -0.86 -0.76
CA MET A 514 24.85 -0.09 0.12
C MET A 514 24.81 1.40 -0.25
N ARG A 515 24.82 1.71 -1.55
CA ARG A 515 24.68 3.09 -2.04
C ARG A 515 23.30 3.67 -1.72
N ALA A 516 22.24 2.90 -1.97
CA ALA A 516 20.85 3.28 -1.67
C ALA A 516 20.66 3.62 -0.18
N TRP A 517 21.13 2.75 0.73
CA TRP A 517 21.05 3.04 2.15
C TRP A 517 21.93 4.21 2.58
N ALA A 518 23.11 4.40 2.00
CA ALA A 518 23.90 5.59 2.27
C ALA A 518 23.14 6.88 1.89
N ILE A 519 22.41 6.88 0.77
CA ILE A 519 21.52 8.00 0.38
C ILE A 519 20.41 8.22 1.42
N GLN A 520 19.71 7.16 1.83
CA GLN A 520 18.64 7.23 2.84
C GLN A 520 19.15 7.82 4.16
N LEU A 521 20.29 7.32 4.66
CA LEU A 521 20.83 7.71 5.96
C LEU A 521 21.43 9.12 5.96
N LEU A 522 21.99 9.58 4.84
CA LEU A 522 22.34 11.00 4.64
C LEU A 522 21.07 11.86 4.64
N GLY A 523 20.01 11.38 3.98
CA GLY A 523 18.69 12.02 3.91
C GLY A 523 17.98 12.20 5.25
N ASP A 524 18.16 11.23 6.16
CA ASP A 524 17.53 11.21 7.49
C ASP A 524 17.98 12.32 8.43
N ARG A 525 19.03 13.07 8.06
CA ARG A 525 19.47 14.29 8.75
C ARG A 525 18.60 15.50 8.41
N SER A 526 17.80 15.42 7.35
CA SER A 526 16.96 16.52 6.90
C SER A 526 15.80 16.78 7.87
N SER A 527 15.66 18.05 8.27
CA SER A 527 14.48 18.58 8.94
C SER A 527 13.31 18.84 8.00
N ILE A 528 13.51 18.75 6.68
CA ILE A 528 12.46 18.95 5.68
C ILE A 528 11.65 17.66 5.55
N HIS A 529 10.34 17.76 5.81
CA HIS A 529 9.40 16.66 5.65
C HIS A 529 8.93 16.58 4.19
N ALA A 530 8.85 15.37 3.63
CA ALA A 530 8.49 15.13 2.24
C ALA A 530 7.08 15.66 1.85
N PHE A 531 6.17 15.71 2.84
CA PHE A 531 4.79 16.17 2.65
C PHE A 531 4.46 17.43 3.44
N GLY A 532 5.49 18.17 3.87
CA GLY A 532 5.35 19.46 4.54
C GLY A 532 4.92 20.57 3.56
N PRO A 533 4.57 21.76 4.08
CA PRO A 533 4.30 22.92 3.24
C PRO A 533 5.52 23.28 2.37
N ARG A 534 5.34 24.05 1.29
CA ARG A 534 6.45 24.57 0.48
C ARG A 534 7.40 25.35 1.38
N GLN A 535 8.56 24.77 1.66
CA GLN A 535 9.60 25.38 2.49
C GLN A 535 10.83 25.66 1.63
N THR A 536 11.32 26.89 1.70
CA THR A 536 12.72 27.21 1.42
C THR A 536 13.45 27.21 2.76
N ALA A 537 14.31 26.23 2.99
CA ALA A 537 15.10 26.21 4.21
C ALA A 537 16.12 27.35 4.17
N VAL A 538 16.25 28.10 5.27
CA VAL A 538 17.23 29.20 5.38
C VAL A 538 18.67 28.65 5.40
N GLU A 539 18.85 27.42 5.89
CA GLU A 539 20.14 26.75 6.01
C GLU A 539 20.28 25.54 5.08
N GLN A 540 21.50 25.32 4.57
CA GLN A 540 21.80 24.21 3.66
C GLN A 540 21.86 22.90 4.45
N VAL A 541 20.90 22.01 4.20
CA VAL A 541 20.75 20.72 4.90
C VAL A 541 21.87 19.73 4.55
N PHE A 542 22.35 19.74 3.32
CA PHE A 542 23.35 18.81 2.80
C PHE A 542 24.64 19.54 2.45
N SER A 543 25.80 18.93 2.73
CA SER A 543 27.08 19.50 2.31
C SER A 543 27.20 19.54 0.78
N GLN A 544 28.01 20.47 0.26
CA GLN A 544 28.26 20.56 -1.19
C GLN A 544 28.83 19.26 -1.77
N GLU A 545 29.61 18.52 -0.97
CA GLU A 545 30.15 17.21 -1.35
C GLU A 545 29.02 16.19 -1.57
N VAL A 546 28.06 16.10 -0.63
CA VAL A 546 26.90 15.20 -0.75
C VAL A 546 26.08 15.55 -1.99
N LEU A 547 25.76 16.84 -2.18
CA LEU A 547 24.99 17.29 -3.35
C LEU A 547 25.68 16.95 -4.67
N THR A 548 27.01 17.12 -4.73
CA THR A 548 27.80 16.77 -5.91
C THR A 548 27.79 15.26 -6.18
N LYS A 549 27.92 14.44 -5.13
CA LYS A 549 27.83 12.97 -5.26
C LYS A 549 26.45 12.51 -5.68
N PHE A 550 25.38 13.05 -5.11
CA PHE A 550 24.01 12.72 -5.50
C PHE A 550 23.72 13.09 -6.95
N ALA A 551 24.12 14.28 -7.40
CA ALA A 551 23.97 14.69 -8.79
C ALA A 551 24.77 13.77 -9.74
N SER A 552 25.98 13.36 -9.34
CA SER A 552 26.78 12.41 -10.12
C SER A 552 26.12 11.03 -10.21
N LEU A 553 25.62 10.49 -9.10
CA LEU A 553 24.91 9.20 -9.08
C LEU A 553 23.61 9.25 -9.89
N ALA A 554 22.88 10.36 -9.83
CA ALA A 554 21.66 10.54 -10.61
C ALA A 554 21.87 10.43 -12.13
N VAL A 555 23.07 10.76 -12.62
CA VAL A 555 23.43 10.66 -14.04
C VAL A 555 24.03 9.29 -14.37
N ASN A 556 24.87 8.76 -13.48
CA ASN A 556 25.80 7.68 -13.82
C ASN A 556 25.44 6.31 -13.23
N ASP A 557 24.59 6.24 -12.19
CA ASP A 557 24.30 4.96 -11.53
C ASP A 557 23.32 4.12 -12.37
N PRO A 558 23.72 2.89 -12.78
CA PRO A 558 22.85 2.05 -13.59
C PRO A 558 21.69 1.45 -12.80
N SER A 559 21.76 1.42 -11.46
CA SER A 559 20.78 0.74 -10.64
C SER A 559 19.48 1.55 -10.48
N PRO A 560 18.31 1.00 -10.85
CA PRO A 560 17.04 1.65 -10.59
C PRO A 560 16.74 1.77 -9.08
N ILE A 561 17.37 0.94 -8.23
CA ILE A 561 17.25 1.01 -6.77
C ILE A 561 17.95 2.28 -6.25
N VAL A 562 19.15 2.58 -6.75
CA VAL A 562 19.88 3.81 -6.36
C VAL A 562 19.11 5.05 -6.82
N ARG A 563 18.60 5.04 -8.05
CA ARG A 563 17.77 6.14 -8.58
C ARG A 563 16.48 6.34 -7.78
N LEU A 564 15.86 5.26 -7.30
CA LEU A 564 14.67 5.33 -6.44
C LEU A 564 14.97 6.01 -5.10
N TYR A 565 16.09 5.67 -4.47
CA TYR A 565 16.49 6.27 -3.21
C TYR A 565 16.93 7.73 -3.37
N LEU A 566 17.54 8.09 -4.51
CA LEU A 566 17.75 9.50 -4.88
C LEU A 566 16.42 10.23 -5.03
N ALA A 567 15.46 9.67 -5.76
CA ALA A 567 14.14 10.29 -5.95
C ALA A 567 13.38 10.49 -4.62
N SER A 568 13.49 9.53 -3.71
CA SER A 568 12.98 9.62 -2.33
C SER A 568 13.59 10.80 -1.57
N VAL A 569 14.93 10.88 -1.50
CA VAL A 569 15.60 11.89 -0.66
C VAL A 569 15.44 13.31 -1.19
N ILE A 570 15.28 13.51 -2.50
CA ILE A 570 15.07 14.83 -3.11
C ILE A 570 13.83 15.52 -2.53
N SER A 571 12.79 14.76 -2.18
CA SER A 571 11.57 15.32 -1.57
C SER A 571 11.82 15.95 -0.18
N ARG A 572 12.98 15.65 0.43
CA ARG A 572 13.45 16.16 1.72
C ARG A 572 14.61 17.16 1.57
N MET A 573 14.76 17.78 0.40
CA MET A 573 15.76 18.80 0.10
C MET A 573 15.12 20.16 -0.17
N ASP A 574 15.90 21.23 0.00
CA ASP A 574 15.53 22.56 -0.50
C ASP A 574 15.39 22.53 -2.03
N PHE A 575 14.43 23.28 -2.57
CA PHE A 575 14.13 23.31 -4.00
C PHE A 575 15.33 23.66 -4.87
N ARG A 576 16.23 24.54 -4.42
CA ARG A 576 17.42 24.93 -5.19
C ARG A 576 18.35 23.75 -5.47
N ASP A 577 18.42 22.80 -4.54
CA ASP A 577 19.36 21.68 -4.56
C ASP A 577 18.81 20.48 -5.35
N ARG A 578 17.50 20.47 -5.65
CA ARG A 578 16.84 19.37 -6.37
C ARG A 578 17.19 19.33 -7.87
N TRP A 579 17.40 20.49 -8.49
CA TRP A 579 17.49 20.61 -9.95
C TRP A 579 18.59 19.77 -10.60
N PRO A 580 19.84 19.76 -10.12
CA PRO A 580 20.91 18.96 -10.75
C PRO A 580 20.64 17.46 -10.66
N ILE A 581 20.06 17.01 -9.54
CA ILE A 581 19.75 15.60 -9.28
C ILE A 581 18.58 15.17 -10.16
N LEU A 582 17.50 15.96 -10.23
CA LEU A 582 16.37 15.68 -11.13
C LEU A 582 16.79 15.63 -12.60
N ALA A 583 17.67 16.53 -13.04
CA ALA A 583 18.19 16.54 -14.41
C ALA A 583 18.93 15.24 -14.77
N GLY A 584 19.70 14.68 -13.82
CA GLY A 584 20.31 13.36 -13.98
C GLY A 584 19.27 12.25 -14.07
N LEU A 585 18.36 12.19 -13.08
CA LEU A 585 17.37 11.12 -12.98
C LEU A 585 16.47 11.01 -14.22
N ILE A 586 15.95 12.13 -14.73
CA ILE A 586 15.05 12.11 -15.91
C ILE A 586 15.78 11.85 -17.23
N SER A 587 17.12 11.75 -17.22
CA SER A 587 17.92 11.45 -18.40
C SER A 587 17.94 9.95 -18.73
N HIS A 588 17.46 9.09 -17.81
CA HIS A 588 17.32 7.64 -17.98
C HIS A 588 16.02 7.32 -18.74
N ALA A 589 16.14 6.91 -20.00
CA ALA A 589 14.97 6.56 -20.83
C ALA A 589 14.28 5.29 -20.35
N GLU A 590 15.08 4.36 -19.82
CA GLU A 590 14.65 3.06 -19.30
C GLU A 590 13.67 3.18 -18.12
N ASP A 591 13.61 4.34 -17.46
CA ASP A 591 12.73 4.58 -16.32
C ASP A 591 11.28 4.86 -16.74
N ALA A 592 11.01 5.12 -18.03
CA ALA A 592 9.69 5.57 -18.51
C ALA A 592 8.53 4.66 -18.13
N ASP A 593 8.77 3.35 -18.11
CA ASP A 593 7.78 2.32 -17.78
C ASP A 593 8.00 1.68 -16.40
N ASP A 594 8.94 2.21 -15.60
CA ASP A 594 9.19 1.73 -14.26
C ASP A 594 7.99 1.98 -13.32
N ALA A 595 7.78 1.07 -12.37
CA ALA A 595 6.64 1.11 -11.47
C ALA A 595 6.64 2.35 -10.55
N ASN A 596 7.81 2.79 -10.09
CA ASN A 596 7.94 3.88 -9.12
C ASN A 596 8.57 5.14 -9.73
N LEU A 597 9.63 5.01 -10.52
CA LEU A 597 10.54 6.12 -10.83
C LEU A 597 9.86 7.34 -11.49
N PRO A 598 9.04 7.21 -12.56
CA PRO A 598 8.36 8.37 -13.14
C PRO A 598 7.49 9.13 -12.16
N ARG A 599 6.86 8.42 -11.21
CA ARG A 599 5.96 9.00 -10.19
C ARG A 599 6.77 9.66 -9.09
N MET A 600 7.83 9.02 -8.62
CA MET A 600 8.74 9.60 -7.63
C MET A 600 9.43 10.87 -8.16
N TYR A 601 9.85 10.89 -9.43
CA TYR A 601 10.38 12.09 -10.07
C TYR A 601 9.34 13.20 -10.15
N TRP A 602 8.08 12.84 -10.45
CA TRP A 602 6.98 13.80 -10.43
C TRP A 602 6.74 14.38 -9.03
N PHE A 603 6.66 13.54 -7.99
CA PHE A 603 6.42 14.00 -6.61
C PHE A 603 7.52 14.95 -6.13
N ALA A 604 8.77 14.69 -6.52
CA ALA A 604 9.91 15.55 -6.22
C ALA A 604 9.90 16.89 -6.98
N LEU A 605 9.39 16.90 -8.22
CA LEU A 605 9.36 18.06 -9.12
C LEU A 605 8.12 18.95 -8.92
N GLU A 606 6.94 18.37 -8.73
CA GLU A 606 5.63 19.05 -8.73
C GLU A 606 5.60 20.32 -7.87
N PRO A 607 6.09 20.32 -6.61
CA PRO A 607 6.01 21.51 -5.76
C PRO A 607 6.77 22.73 -6.28
N MET A 608 7.73 22.53 -7.19
CA MET A 608 8.56 23.60 -7.77
C MET A 608 7.99 24.17 -9.07
N VAL A 609 7.00 23.51 -9.69
CA VAL A 609 6.55 23.84 -11.05
C VAL A 609 5.86 25.21 -11.11
N SER A 610 5.04 25.55 -10.11
CA SER A 610 4.33 26.84 -10.09
C SER A 610 5.28 28.04 -10.03
N ASP A 611 6.36 27.90 -9.25
CA ASP A 611 7.26 29.00 -8.91
C ASP A 611 8.43 29.08 -9.91
N HIS A 612 8.69 27.99 -10.64
CA HIS A 612 9.81 27.85 -11.58
C HIS A 612 9.37 27.25 -12.93
N ALA A 613 8.24 27.70 -13.48
CA ALA A 613 7.59 27.11 -14.65
C ALA A 613 8.50 26.96 -15.88
N GLU A 614 9.28 28.00 -16.23
CA GLU A 614 10.22 27.95 -17.37
C GLU A 614 11.35 26.93 -17.16
N GLN A 615 11.89 26.86 -15.94
CA GLN A 615 12.95 25.93 -15.58
C GLN A 615 12.42 24.48 -15.54
N ALA A 616 11.23 24.27 -14.98
CA ALA A 616 10.56 22.96 -14.98
C ALA A 616 10.26 22.48 -16.41
N LEU A 617 9.76 23.36 -17.28
CA LEU A 617 9.51 23.04 -18.68
C LEU A 617 10.81 22.71 -19.43
N SER A 618 11.85 23.51 -19.23
CA SER A 618 13.18 23.27 -19.83
C SER A 618 13.77 21.94 -19.36
N LEU A 619 13.62 21.60 -18.08
CA LEU A 619 14.05 20.34 -17.50
C LEU A 619 13.38 19.16 -18.21
N VAL A 620 12.04 19.13 -18.31
CA VAL A 620 11.32 17.98 -18.88
C VAL A 620 11.41 17.87 -20.41
N ILE A 621 11.61 18.99 -21.13
CA ILE A 621 11.88 18.96 -22.59
C ILE A 621 13.23 18.29 -22.88
N ASN A 622 14.23 18.53 -22.03
CA ASN A 622 15.55 17.90 -22.16
C ASN A 622 15.60 16.48 -21.58
N GLY A 623 14.63 16.12 -20.74
CA GLY A 623 14.45 14.77 -20.21
C GLY A 623 13.87 13.79 -21.25
N LYS A 624 13.84 12.51 -20.89
CA LYS A 624 13.39 11.42 -21.77
C LYS A 624 12.02 10.84 -21.41
N LEU A 625 11.32 11.45 -20.44
CA LEU A 625 10.10 10.90 -19.83
C LEU A 625 8.86 11.70 -20.25
N SER A 626 8.09 11.17 -21.20
CA SER A 626 6.90 11.85 -21.76
C SER A 626 5.82 12.17 -20.72
N LYS A 627 5.63 11.30 -19.72
CA LYS A 627 4.68 11.56 -18.62
C LYS A 627 5.01 12.84 -17.84
N LEU A 628 6.29 13.11 -17.58
CA LEU A 628 6.69 14.33 -16.88
C LEU A 628 6.45 15.58 -17.72
N GLN A 629 6.62 15.49 -19.05
CA GLN A 629 6.29 16.58 -19.96
C GLN A 629 4.80 16.92 -19.90
N GLU A 630 3.93 15.91 -19.91
CA GLU A 630 2.49 16.09 -19.75
C GLU A 630 2.14 16.70 -18.38
N PHE A 631 2.72 16.19 -17.30
CA PHE A 631 2.41 16.61 -15.94
C PHE A 631 2.85 18.05 -15.65
N VAL A 632 4.05 18.44 -16.11
CA VAL A 632 4.51 19.84 -16.01
C VAL A 632 3.59 20.77 -16.80
N ALA A 633 3.26 20.43 -18.05
CA ALA A 633 2.35 21.24 -18.86
C ALA A 633 0.98 21.41 -18.17
N ARG A 634 0.42 20.33 -17.62
CA ARG A 634 -0.83 20.36 -16.84
C ARG A 634 -0.73 21.26 -15.61
N ARG A 635 0.34 21.12 -14.83
CA ARG A 635 0.56 21.88 -13.59
C ARG A 635 0.81 23.37 -13.82
N MET A 636 1.44 23.73 -14.94
CA MET A 636 1.61 25.12 -15.38
C MET A 636 0.26 25.76 -15.73
N VAL A 637 -0.62 25.02 -16.41
CA VAL A 637 -1.95 25.53 -16.80
C VAL A 637 -2.90 25.60 -15.61
N SER A 638 -2.85 24.65 -14.68
CA SER A 638 -3.73 24.66 -13.50
C SER A 638 -3.42 25.82 -12.54
N GLY A 639 -2.18 26.33 -12.53
CA GLY A 639 -1.71 27.30 -11.54
C GLY A 639 -1.89 26.79 -10.10
N ASP A 640 -1.85 27.68 -9.12
CA ASP A 640 -2.25 27.37 -7.73
C ASP A 640 -3.77 27.46 -7.53
N THR A 641 -4.56 27.34 -8.61
CA THR A 641 -6.02 27.31 -8.50
C THR A 641 -6.36 26.16 -7.56
N PRO A 642 -6.98 26.42 -6.40
CA PRO A 642 -7.44 25.35 -5.55
C PRO A 642 -8.37 24.50 -6.42
N VAL A 643 -8.02 23.23 -6.62
CA VAL A 643 -9.04 22.26 -6.95
C VAL A 643 -9.90 22.27 -5.71
N ALA A 644 -11.01 23.02 -5.76
CA ALA A 644 -11.99 23.01 -4.69
C ALA A 644 -12.17 21.55 -4.33
N ALA A 645 -11.88 21.20 -3.07
CA ALA A 645 -12.23 19.90 -2.54
C ALA A 645 -13.63 19.60 -3.07
N LYS A 646 -13.84 18.39 -3.59
CA LYS A 646 -15.19 17.94 -3.89
C LYS A 646 -15.94 17.92 -2.54
N ASP A 647 -16.41 19.08 -2.10
CA ASP A 647 -17.67 19.20 -1.41
C ASP A 647 -18.59 18.31 -2.23
N SER A 648 -19.11 17.26 -1.60
CA SER A 648 -20.13 16.42 -2.21
C SER A 648 -21.07 17.34 -2.98
N PRO A 649 -21.14 17.23 -4.33
CA PRO A 649 -21.66 18.31 -5.14
C PRO A 649 -23.01 18.70 -4.58
N ARG A 650 -23.10 19.95 -4.12
CA ARG A 650 -24.35 20.51 -3.61
C ARG A 650 -25.42 20.10 -4.60
N LYS A 651 -26.44 19.34 -4.15
CA LYS A 651 -27.52 18.89 -5.02
C LYS A 651 -28.06 20.11 -5.75
N GLN A 652 -27.77 20.21 -7.06
CA GLN A 652 -28.22 21.31 -7.88
C GLN A 652 -29.74 21.29 -7.89
N SER A 653 -30.37 22.43 -7.64
CA SER A 653 -31.81 22.54 -7.76
C SER A 653 -32.23 22.34 -9.22
N GLN A 654 -33.45 21.86 -9.46
CA GLN A 654 -34.01 21.72 -10.81
C GLN A 654 -33.99 23.07 -11.58
N ALA A 655 -34.22 24.18 -10.88
CA ALA A 655 -34.15 25.52 -11.46
C ALA A 655 -32.74 25.89 -11.92
N GLU A 656 -31.72 25.48 -11.17
CA GLU A 656 -30.31 25.71 -11.51
C GLU A 656 -29.89 24.87 -12.72
N GLN A 657 -30.26 23.60 -12.75
CA GLN A 657 -30.02 22.71 -13.89
C GLN A 657 -30.66 23.26 -15.18
N ASN A 658 -31.92 23.71 -15.09
CA ASN A 658 -32.63 24.32 -16.21
C ASN A 658 -32.00 25.65 -16.67
N ARG A 659 -31.52 26.47 -15.73
CA ARG A 659 -30.79 27.70 -16.06
C ARG A 659 -29.50 27.41 -16.84
N LEU A 660 -28.76 26.37 -16.44
CA LEU A 660 -27.50 26.00 -17.08
C LEU A 660 -27.72 25.40 -18.48
N ILE A 661 -28.65 24.46 -18.63
CA ILE A 661 -28.96 23.86 -19.94
C ILE A 661 -29.52 24.91 -20.92
N GLY A 662 -30.28 25.88 -20.41
CA GLY A 662 -30.85 26.97 -21.20
C GLY A 662 -29.81 27.82 -21.96
N ALA A 663 -28.54 27.77 -21.54
CA ALA A 663 -27.45 28.48 -22.25
C ALA A 663 -27.16 27.89 -23.65
N VAL A 664 -27.46 26.61 -23.86
CA VAL A 664 -27.28 25.91 -25.16
C VAL A 664 -28.58 25.37 -25.73
N ALA A 665 -29.62 25.26 -24.89
CA ALA A 665 -30.93 24.73 -25.22
C ALA A 665 -32.04 25.61 -24.58
N PRO A 666 -32.23 26.86 -25.02
CA PRO A 666 -33.06 27.86 -24.32
C PRO A 666 -34.52 27.45 -24.13
N ASP A 667 -35.08 26.68 -25.05
CA ASP A 667 -36.48 26.24 -25.01
C ASP A 667 -36.67 24.85 -24.37
N PHE A 668 -35.60 24.29 -23.78
CA PHE A 668 -35.62 22.94 -23.21
C PHE A 668 -35.40 22.95 -21.70
N THR A 669 -36.04 21.99 -21.03
CA THR A 669 -35.81 21.68 -19.62
C THR A 669 -35.13 20.32 -19.49
N VAL A 670 -34.22 20.19 -18.55
CA VAL A 670 -33.41 18.98 -18.35
C VAL A 670 -33.91 18.18 -17.15
N HIS A 671 -33.98 16.86 -17.26
CA HIS A 671 -34.49 15.95 -16.22
C HIS A 671 -33.60 14.70 -16.11
N ALA A 672 -33.67 14.03 -14.96
CA ALA A 672 -32.99 12.75 -14.72
C ALA A 672 -31.47 12.78 -14.99
N VAL A 673 -30.80 13.83 -14.51
CA VAL A 673 -29.35 13.99 -14.63
C VAL A 673 -28.65 13.25 -13.49
N GLY A 674 -27.68 12.39 -13.83
CA GLY A 674 -26.94 11.56 -12.89
C GLY A 674 -25.70 12.22 -12.33
N GLU A 675 -24.58 11.49 -12.42
CA GLU A 675 -23.29 11.91 -11.87
C GLU A 675 -22.94 13.35 -12.29
N GLY A 676 -22.40 14.14 -11.36
CA GLY A 676 -21.91 15.50 -11.63
C GLY A 676 -22.97 16.58 -11.89
N GLY A 677 -24.24 16.22 -12.09
CA GLY A 677 -25.30 17.18 -12.40
C GLY A 677 -25.12 17.84 -13.78
N VAL A 678 -25.67 19.04 -13.95
CA VAL A 678 -25.53 19.83 -15.17
C VAL A 678 -24.36 20.79 -14.99
N VAL A 679 -23.34 20.66 -15.83
CA VAL A 679 -22.10 21.45 -15.68
C VAL A 679 -21.85 22.29 -16.92
N ARG A 680 -21.58 23.58 -16.74
CA ARG A 680 -21.19 24.46 -17.84
C ARG A 680 -19.68 24.47 -17.98
N HIS A 681 -19.22 24.17 -19.19
CA HIS A 681 -17.84 24.34 -19.63
C HIS A 681 -17.75 25.63 -20.46
N THR A 682 -16.94 26.57 -20.01
CA THR A 682 -16.65 27.80 -20.77
C THR A 682 -15.90 27.50 -22.07
N SER A 683 -15.15 26.39 -22.10
CA SER A 683 -14.57 25.79 -23.29
C SER A 683 -14.48 24.28 -23.13
N PHE A 684 -15.01 23.54 -24.09
CA PHE A 684 -14.83 22.10 -24.26
C PHE A 684 -14.51 21.84 -25.73
N ARG A 685 -13.33 21.27 -25.98
CA ARG A 685 -12.73 21.14 -27.33
C ARG A 685 -12.52 22.52 -27.94
N ASN A 686 -13.44 22.99 -28.79
CA ASN A 686 -13.37 24.28 -29.45
C ASN A 686 -14.68 25.10 -29.34
N ALA A 687 -15.57 24.78 -28.39
CA ALA A 687 -16.81 25.52 -28.15
C ALA A 687 -17.20 25.50 -26.66
N ALA A 688 -18.06 26.44 -26.22
CA ALA A 688 -18.71 26.30 -24.92
C ALA A 688 -19.69 25.12 -24.95
N ALA A 689 -19.81 24.40 -23.84
CA ALA A 689 -20.64 23.21 -23.76
C ALA A 689 -21.32 23.07 -22.40
N ILE A 690 -22.48 22.42 -22.38
CA ILE A 690 -23.10 21.93 -21.15
C ILE A 690 -22.95 20.42 -21.11
N GLN A 691 -22.50 19.88 -19.98
CA GLN A 691 -22.35 18.46 -19.73
C GLN A 691 -23.57 17.90 -18.99
N THR A 692 -24.00 16.69 -19.38
CA THR A 692 -24.97 15.87 -18.63
C THR A 692 -24.50 14.42 -18.56
N HIS A 693 -25.05 13.66 -17.61
CA HIS A 693 -24.88 12.22 -17.51
C HIS A 693 -26.24 11.55 -17.32
N PRO A 694 -26.48 10.33 -17.84
CA PRO A 694 -27.66 9.55 -17.48
C PRO A 694 -27.71 9.28 -15.97
N LEU A 695 -28.92 9.15 -15.41
CA LEU A 695 -29.08 8.89 -13.98
C LEU A 695 -28.48 7.54 -13.55
N ASP A 696 -28.70 6.53 -14.37
CA ASP A 696 -28.18 5.18 -14.23
C ASP A 696 -28.14 4.50 -15.62
N ALA A 697 -27.62 3.27 -15.71
CA ALA A 697 -27.48 2.53 -16.98
C ALA A 697 -28.80 2.31 -17.74
N LYS A 698 -29.95 2.47 -17.09
CA LYS A 698 -31.30 2.28 -17.69
C LYS A 698 -32.05 3.59 -17.85
N THR A 699 -31.72 4.62 -17.08
CA THR A 699 -32.45 5.88 -17.02
C THR A 699 -31.67 7.01 -17.71
N PRO A 700 -32.06 7.41 -18.94
CA PRO A 700 -31.38 8.48 -19.67
C PRO A 700 -31.61 9.85 -19.04
N SER A 701 -30.62 10.74 -19.19
CA SER A 701 -30.82 12.18 -18.99
C SER A 701 -31.62 12.72 -20.17
N ARG A 702 -32.59 13.62 -19.90
CA ARG A 702 -33.57 14.07 -20.91
C ARG A 702 -33.65 15.57 -21.01
N LEU A 703 -33.58 16.11 -22.22
CA LEU A 703 -33.95 17.48 -22.53
C LEU A 703 -35.35 17.44 -23.16
N THR A 704 -36.31 18.16 -22.58
CA THR A 704 -37.72 18.12 -23.01
C THR A 704 -38.24 19.52 -23.31
N SER A 705 -39.04 19.65 -24.36
CA SER A 705 -39.73 20.88 -24.76
C SER A 705 -41.10 20.59 -25.36
N GLN A 706 -42.05 21.49 -25.16
CA GLN A 706 -43.32 21.50 -25.89
C GLN A 706 -43.19 22.46 -27.07
N VAL A 707 -43.22 21.93 -28.29
CA VAL A 707 -42.96 22.70 -29.50
C VAL A 707 -44.19 22.66 -30.39
N GLN A 708 -44.70 23.84 -30.76
CA GLN A 708 -45.70 23.95 -31.82
C GLN A 708 -44.98 24.04 -33.17
N ILE A 709 -45.21 23.05 -34.02
CA ILE A 709 -44.64 23.05 -35.37
C ILE A 709 -45.56 23.87 -36.28
N PRO A 710 -45.06 24.94 -36.94
CA PRO A 710 -45.86 25.74 -37.88
C PRO A 710 -46.52 24.89 -38.97
N ALA A 711 -47.69 25.33 -39.45
CA ALA A 711 -48.42 24.64 -40.51
C ALA A 711 -47.76 24.82 -41.89
N GLU A 712 -46.94 25.87 -42.05
CA GLU A 712 -46.21 26.23 -43.26
C GLU A 712 -44.74 26.51 -42.90
N GLY A 713 -43.84 26.29 -43.86
CA GLY A 713 -42.39 26.41 -43.67
C GLY A 713 -41.72 25.07 -43.34
N LYS A 714 -40.39 25.02 -43.50
CA LYS A 714 -39.59 23.82 -43.20
C LYS A 714 -39.07 23.90 -41.77
N THR A 715 -39.51 23.02 -40.88
CA THR A 715 -39.08 23.01 -39.48
C THR A 715 -38.04 21.91 -39.23
N THR A 716 -36.89 22.27 -38.67
CA THR A 716 -35.77 21.37 -38.37
C THR A 716 -35.28 21.56 -36.93
N LEU A 717 -35.07 20.47 -36.20
CA LEU A 717 -34.31 20.47 -34.95
C LEU A 717 -32.81 20.37 -35.27
N LYS A 718 -32.02 21.32 -34.79
CA LYS A 718 -30.54 21.31 -34.88
C LYS A 718 -29.95 21.00 -33.51
N VAL A 719 -29.04 20.01 -33.46
CA VAL A 719 -28.39 19.51 -32.25
C VAL A 719 -26.89 19.39 -32.49
N GLY A 720 -26.07 20.07 -31.68
CA GLY A 720 -24.62 19.94 -31.67
C GLY A 720 -24.16 19.24 -30.39
N VAL A 721 -23.57 18.06 -30.53
CA VAL A 721 -23.15 17.21 -29.41
C VAL A 721 -21.74 16.66 -29.55
N SER A 722 -21.10 16.34 -28.43
CA SER A 722 -19.81 15.65 -28.36
C SER A 722 -19.82 14.60 -27.23
N HIS A 723 -18.68 13.94 -27.04
CA HIS A 723 -18.51 12.77 -26.16
C HIS A 723 -17.32 12.95 -25.21
N HIS A 724 -17.26 12.10 -24.18
CA HIS A 724 -16.11 12.02 -23.28
C HIS A 724 -14.86 11.47 -24.01
N PRO A 725 -13.62 11.94 -23.74
CA PRO A 725 -12.42 11.43 -24.40
C PRO A 725 -12.21 9.92 -24.30
N HIS A 726 -12.75 9.30 -23.25
CA HIS A 726 -12.66 7.87 -22.96
C HIS A 726 -14.02 7.16 -22.94
N GLY A 727 -15.03 7.71 -23.60
CA GLY A 727 -16.37 7.14 -23.64
C GLY A 727 -17.14 7.48 -24.89
N ASP A 728 -18.26 6.80 -25.05
CA ASP A 728 -19.32 7.13 -26.00
C ASP A 728 -20.68 7.10 -25.28
N TRP A 729 -21.72 7.49 -26.01
CA TRP A 729 -23.10 7.44 -25.52
C TRP A 729 -24.08 7.46 -26.69
N GLN A 730 -25.36 7.18 -26.43
CA GLN A 730 -26.41 7.17 -27.45
C GLN A 730 -27.32 8.41 -27.35
N LEU A 731 -27.33 9.22 -28.41
CA LEU A 731 -28.33 10.28 -28.61
C LEU A 731 -29.60 9.67 -29.21
N ARG A 732 -30.76 9.93 -28.58
CA ARG A 732 -32.07 9.64 -29.18
C ARG A 732 -32.93 10.91 -29.19
N VAL A 733 -33.62 11.16 -30.29
CA VAL A 733 -34.61 12.25 -30.38
C VAL A 733 -35.98 11.64 -30.60
N LEU A 734 -36.95 12.05 -29.79
CA LEU A 734 -38.31 11.53 -29.78
C LEU A 734 -39.33 12.66 -29.91
N ALA A 735 -40.42 12.40 -30.64
CA ALA A 735 -41.64 13.20 -30.59
C ALA A 735 -42.75 12.33 -29.95
N GLY A 736 -43.12 12.65 -28.70
CA GLY A 736 -43.85 11.72 -27.84
C GLY A 736 -43.03 10.44 -27.63
N ASP A 737 -43.63 9.28 -27.90
CA ASP A 737 -42.94 7.98 -27.80
C ASP A 737 -42.25 7.54 -29.10
N LYS A 738 -42.39 8.32 -30.19
CA LYS A 738 -41.83 7.97 -31.50
C LYS A 738 -40.40 8.46 -31.62
N VAL A 739 -39.46 7.53 -31.80
CA VAL A 739 -38.05 7.85 -32.11
C VAL A 739 -37.94 8.40 -33.52
N LEU A 740 -37.42 9.61 -33.65
CA LEU A 740 -37.15 10.28 -34.93
C LEU A 740 -35.73 10.01 -35.42
N THR A 741 -34.76 9.95 -34.50
CA THR A 741 -33.38 9.55 -34.80
C THR A 741 -32.70 8.94 -33.59
N GLU A 742 -31.73 8.06 -33.85
CA GLU A 742 -30.80 7.51 -32.86
C GLU A 742 -29.39 7.42 -33.45
N ARG A 743 -28.39 7.84 -32.68
CA ARG A 743 -26.98 7.90 -33.10
C ARG A 743 -26.07 7.64 -31.91
N ILE A 744 -25.00 6.87 -32.11
CA ILE A 744 -23.88 6.83 -31.16
C ILE A 744 -23.04 8.10 -31.35
N VAL A 745 -22.65 8.72 -30.24
CA VAL A 745 -21.76 9.87 -30.18
C VAL A 745 -20.44 9.41 -29.58
N SER A 746 -19.40 9.29 -30.40
CA SER A 746 -18.09 8.75 -30.04
C SER A 746 -16.98 9.44 -30.85
N SER A 747 -15.73 9.13 -30.53
CA SER A 747 -14.56 9.58 -31.31
C SER A 747 -14.60 9.15 -32.77
N LYS A 748 -15.39 8.12 -33.10
CA LYS A 748 -15.54 7.58 -34.46
C LYS A 748 -16.66 8.24 -35.26
N THR A 749 -17.58 8.94 -34.60
CA THR A 749 -18.78 9.50 -35.24
C THR A 749 -18.77 11.01 -35.30
N VAL A 750 -17.94 11.68 -34.50
CA VAL A 750 -17.73 13.13 -34.58
C VAL A 750 -16.85 13.51 -35.78
N GLY A 751 -16.99 14.75 -36.27
CA GLY A 751 -16.12 15.29 -37.31
C GLY A 751 -14.70 15.64 -36.81
N PRO A 752 -13.84 16.20 -37.69
CA PRO A 752 -12.47 16.60 -37.31
C PRO A 752 -12.39 17.69 -36.23
N ASN A 753 -13.45 18.47 -36.06
CA ASN A 753 -13.60 19.44 -34.98
C ASN A 753 -14.13 18.79 -33.69
N GLU A 754 -14.26 17.47 -33.68
CA GLU A 754 -14.68 16.67 -32.55
C GLU A 754 -16.13 16.92 -32.05
N TRP A 755 -16.97 17.49 -32.92
CA TRP A 755 -18.42 17.63 -32.71
C TRP A 755 -19.22 16.83 -33.74
N LEU A 756 -20.40 16.38 -33.33
CA LEU A 756 -21.42 15.77 -34.19
C LEU A 756 -22.61 16.72 -34.28
N ASP A 757 -22.91 17.18 -35.49
CA ASP A 757 -24.11 17.95 -35.80
C ASP A 757 -25.21 17.03 -36.33
N VAL A 758 -26.36 17.03 -35.63
CA VAL A 758 -27.54 16.24 -35.98
C VAL A 758 -28.67 17.19 -36.34
N SER A 759 -29.26 16.98 -37.51
CA SER A 759 -30.45 17.69 -37.98
C SER A 759 -31.61 16.70 -38.12
N VAL A 760 -32.75 17.00 -37.51
CA VAL A 760 -33.97 16.18 -37.58
C VAL A 760 -35.08 17.00 -38.21
N ASP A 761 -35.62 16.52 -39.34
CA ASP A 761 -36.75 17.17 -40.02
C ASP A 761 -38.04 16.94 -39.23
N LEU A 762 -38.64 18.03 -38.76
CA LEU A 762 -39.90 18.04 -38.02
C LEU A 762 -41.08 18.47 -38.91
N THR A 763 -40.83 18.84 -40.17
CA THR A 763 -41.87 19.25 -41.14
C THR A 763 -43.01 18.22 -41.28
N PRO A 764 -42.78 16.88 -41.21
CA PRO A 764 -43.87 15.92 -41.23
C PRO A 764 -44.88 16.04 -40.07
N LEU A 765 -44.55 16.82 -39.03
CA LEU A 765 -45.38 17.08 -37.86
C LEU A 765 -45.98 18.50 -37.90
N ALA A 766 -45.96 19.17 -39.05
CA ALA A 766 -46.51 20.51 -39.26
C ALA A 766 -47.95 20.65 -38.75
N GLY A 767 -48.24 21.78 -38.10
CA GLY A 767 -49.53 22.09 -37.50
C GLY A 767 -49.83 21.38 -36.17
N GLN A 768 -48.91 20.55 -35.65
CA GLN A 768 -49.08 19.84 -34.38
C GLN A 768 -48.27 20.48 -33.26
N THR A 769 -48.79 20.39 -32.04
CA THR A 769 -48.00 20.62 -30.81
C THR A 769 -47.45 19.28 -30.36
N ILE A 770 -46.12 19.16 -30.28
CA ILE A 770 -45.43 17.92 -29.95
C ILE A 770 -44.58 18.06 -28.68
N SER A 771 -44.50 16.96 -27.92
CA SER A 771 -43.52 16.81 -26.84
C SER A 771 -42.21 16.31 -27.44
N LEU A 772 -41.23 17.19 -27.60
CA LEU A 772 -39.92 16.83 -28.13
C LEU A 772 -38.97 16.46 -26.98
N THR A 773 -38.36 15.28 -27.05
CA THR A 773 -37.41 14.76 -26.05
C THR A 773 -36.09 14.36 -26.69
N LEU A 774 -34.98 14.86 -26.15
CA LEU A 774 -33.64 14.40 -26.50
C LEU A 774 -33.07 13.64 -25.31
N GLU A 775 -32.63 12.41 -25.54
CA GLU A 775 -32.06 11.55 -24.51
C GLU A 775 -30.52 11.46 -24.68
N ASN A 776 -29.80 11.69 -23.59
CA ASN A 776 -28.46 11.15 -23.36
C ASN A 776 -28.63 9.81 -22.66
N ARG A 777 -28.55 8.74 -23.46
CA ARG A 777 -28.79 7.36 -23.04
C ARG A 777 -27.48 6.59 -23.01
N ALA A 778 -27.31 5.77 -21.98
CA ALA A 778 -26.20 4.85 -21.88
C ALA A 778 -26.24 3.77 -22.97
N ASN A 779 -25.10 3.48 -23.58
CA ASN A 779 -24.93 2.34 -24.49
C ASN A 779 -24.19 1.18 -23.80
N ASP A 780 -23.14 1.45 -23.00
CA ASP A 780 -22.33 0.42 -22.33
C ASP A 780 -21.94 0.76 -20.88
N TRP A 781 -22.37 1.93 -20.37
CA TRP A 781 -22.09 2.46 -19.05
C TRP A 781 -20.60 2.79 -18.79
N HIS A 782 -19.86 3.15 -19.84
CA HIS A 782 -18.46 3.55 -19.75
C HIS A 782 -18.24 5.01 -20.17
N ASN A 783 -18.32 5.93 -19.19
CA ASN A 783 -18.14 7.38 -19.39
C ASN A 783 -19.18 8.03 -20.33
N GLU A 784 -20.46 7.89 -19.99
CA GLU A 784 -21.65 8.25 -20.78
C GLU A 784 -21.97 9.76 -20.85
N TRP A 785 -20.93 10.59 -20.75
CA TRP A 785 -21.08 12.03 -20.65
C TRP A 785 -21.42 12.66 -22.00
N ALA A 786 -22.59 13.29 -22.06
CA ALA A 786 -23.00 14.11 -23.19
C ALA A 786 -22.52 15.56 -23.01
N TYR A 787 -21.96 16.13 -24.08
CA TYR A 787 -21.60 17.54 -24.14
C TYR A 787 -22.45 18.22 -25.21
N TRP A 788 -23.31 19.16 -24.80
CA TRP A 788 -24.26 19.88 -25.66
C TRP A 788 -23.71 21.29 -25.95
N ARG A 789 -23.53 21.65 -27.23
CA ARG A 789 -23.19 23.04 -27.63
C ARG A 789 -24.38 23.83 -28.14
N GLU A 790 -25.37 23.15 -28.73
CA GLU A 790 -26.54 23.78 -29.32
C GLU A 790 -27.70 22.78 -29.40
N VAL A 791 -28.89 23.20 -28.99
CA VAL A 791 -30.17 22.52 -29.25
C VAL A 791 -31.21 23.60 -29.55
N ARG A 792 -31.72 23.63 -30.79
CA ARG A 792 -32.77 24.59 -31.18
C ARG A 792 -33.64 24.08 -32.31
N VAL A 793 -34.89 24.49 -32.30
CA VAL A 793 -35.82 24.29 -33.41
C VAL A 793 -35.80 25.52 -34.30
N VAL A 794 -35.62 25.32 -35.61
CA VAL A 794 -35.57 26.40 -36.61
C VAL A 794 -36.64 26.13 -37.64
N THR A 795 -37.45 27.15 -37.98
CA THR A 795 -38.37 27.11 -39.12
C THR A 795 -37.91 28.11 -40.17
N GLU A 796 -37.77 27.64 -41.40
CA GLU A 796 -37.37 28.43 -42.58
C GLU A 796 -38.56 28.65 -43.52
#